data_AF-A0AA43FSX1-F1
#
_entry.id   AF-A0AA43FSX1-F1
#
_cell.length_a   1.000
_cell.length_b   1.000
_cell.length_c   1.000
_cell.angle_alpha   90.00
_cell.angle_beta   90.00
_cell.angle_gamma   90.00
#
_symmetry.space_group_name_H-M   'P 1'
#
loop_
_entity.id
_entity.type
_entity.pdbx_description
1 polymer ?
#
loop_
_entity_poly.entity_id
_entity_poly.type
_entity_poly.pdbx_seq_one_letter_code
_entity_poly.pdbx_strand_id
1 'polypeptide(L)'
;TATATVSGLTPAPFAATATAGAPVEIQLVGGDAQQGEVGSALTDSVAVGVADAYGNPVPDVAVVWEVTVGGGSLGAPGTGTDSNGEARAAWTLGTTVGAGEATATVTGLPPVTFTATGVAAAASTLVKVGGDGQSAEVTTALADSLAVRAEDAYGNPVAGVAIAWTVAAGGGALSAGATTTDAAGETRVLWTLGTTSGPGEVTVQAVGVASATFASTATAGAAVTLTRMSGDGQSGAPLTVLPDSLVVRVGDAHGNPVPGVAVSWALTGGGGMLSPGSVVTDASGLARTAWTMGSTVGPVAATATVAGLSSVGFTATNVGTAGFNLAVTSVHLNQGNQNAAGTVGGVAGRAGLLRVVVTASEANTYTPDVRVRLYQGGSLFREVLLGGPSGGVPTAPDLSLITDTWNLELTAAEVVAGLSVEAVVDPGSTITESVPTDNVFPSGGGSASLDVQALSTFNLIFIPVYASVHGTTGSVTSANVEDFLTPTRRWLPMSGISSTVRTTAFSTDADLRTGAGWSTLLSDIQALRTAEGATNQYYHGIVGAFSGIAYGGLGYLLGSPGSNFRSAVSYDRPTWGPEAVAHELGHNLGRAHSPCGVSPFDPGFPYPDGSIGQTGYDIVGGGLVPASGRYDYMSYCNPAWTSDYTFDAIVDWRRADPLAAPAVGAGGGQPREGLLVWGRVDAEGITVNPAFTLTAEPALPEGRGPYRLRGLAADGGVVFDHAFTPSPVADAPTPDERHFSFFLPLDPADLEGLERIEVSGPGGSAVRASSRATAARARTVSGPAGRASVAWDSASHPMAILRDADSGRILGMARHGSIELPVVSAGSGRYEVVLSDGVRSETVRPEAR
;
A
#
# COMPACT_ATOMS: atom_id res chain seq x y z
N THR A 1 -75.56 58.81 90.88
CA THR A 1 -75.18 60.20 91.21
C THR A 1 -76.41 60.99 91.61
N ALA A 2 -76.28 61.90 92.56
CA ALA A 2 -77.29 62.86 93.02
C ALA A 2 -76.69 64.26 93.01
N THR A 3 -77.47 65.33 92.79
CA THR A 3 -76.95 66.70 92.68
C THR A 3 -77.71 67.66 93.58
N ALA A 4 -76.98 68.52 94.29
CA ALA A 4 -77.54 69.65 95.01
C ALA A 4 -77.35 70.94 94.20
N THR A 5 -78.42 71.70 93.93
CA THR A 5 -78.39 72.88 93.04
C THR A 5 -79.15 74.08 93.59
N VAL A 6 -78.66 75.30 93.29
CA VAL A 6 -79.31 76.60 93.52
C VAL A 6 -78.93 77.59 92.40
N SER A 7 -79.85 78.48 92.00
CA SER A 7 -79.69 79.37 90.84
C SER A 7 -78.69 80.52 91.11
N GLY A 8 -77.78 80.77 90.16
CA GLY A 8 -76.65 81.69 90.30
C GLY A 8 -75.35 81.06 90.83
N LEU A 9 -75.38 79.78 91.21
CA LEU A 9 -74.21 79.01 91.66
C LEU A 9 -74.10 77.68 90.90
N THR A 10 -72.88 77.14 90.87
CA THR A 10 -72.58 75.87 90.21
C THR A 10 -73.12 74.68 91.05
N PRO A 11 -73.87 73.74 90.43
CA PRO A 11 -74.29 72.48 91.04
C PRO A 11 -73.17 71.69 91.72
N ALA A 12 -73.45 71.12 92.90
CA ALA A 12 -72.56 70.19 93.58
C ALA A 12 -73.03 68.73 93.34
N PRO A 13 -72.29 67.93 92.56
CA PRO A 13 -72.61 66.52 92.38
C PRO A 13 -72.06 65.64 93.51
N PHE A 14 -72.90 64.72 93.98
CA PHE A 14 -72.56 63.56 94.79
C PHE A 14 -72.60 62.30 93.91
N ALA A 15 -71.55 61.51 93.94
CA ALA A 15 -71.54 60.18 93.35
C ALA A 15 -71.36 59.15 94.46
N ALA A 16 -72.17 58.09 94.43
CA ALA A 16 -71.91 56.85 95.15
C ALA A 16 -71.93 55.73 94.11
N THR A 17 -70.97 54.81 94.22
CA THR A 17 -70.85 53.64 93.35
C THR A 17 -70.98 52.41 94.23
N ALA A 18 -71.87 51.49 93.87
CA ALA A 18 -71.92 50.19 94.52
C ALA A 18 -70.70 49.37 94.11
N THR A 19 -70.01 48.78 95.08
CA THR A 19 -68.94 47.82 94.84
C THR A 19 -69.55 46.42 94.74
N ALA A 20 -69.04 45.58 93.83
CA ALA A 20 -69.49 44.20 93.68
C ALA A 20 -69.35 43.41 95.00
N GLY A 21 -70.25 42.46 95.22
CA GLY A 21 -70.19 41.54 96.37
C GLY A 21 -69.06 40.52 96.25
N ALA A 22 -68.96 39.63 97.25
CA ALA A 22 -68.03 38.51 97.18
C ALA A 22 -68.40 37.56 96.01
N PRO A 23 -67.39 36.95 95.33
CA PRO A 23 -67.65 36.04 94.23
C PRO A 23 -68.38 34.78 94.73
N VAL A 24 -69.45 34.38 94.04
CA VAL A 24 -70.22 33.16 94.36
C VAL A 24 -70.39 32.23 93.15
N GLU A 25 -70.06 32.70 91.95
CA GLU A 25 -70.21 31.94 90.71
C GLU A 25 -68.99 32.13 89.81
N ILE A 26 -68.51 31.03 89.24
CA ILE A 26 -67.55 30.99 88.13
C ILE A 26 -68.19 30.19 87.00
N GLN A 27 -68.15 30.74 85.79
CA GLN A 27 -68.76 30.12 84.61
C GLN A 27 -67.82 30.15 83.41
N LEU A 28 -67.98 29.17 82.53
CA LEU A 28 -67.28 29.09 81.25
C LEU A 28 -67.79 30.19 80.31
N VAL A 29 -66.86 31.00 79.79
CA VAL A 29 -67.16 32.10 78.87
C VAL A 29 -66.74 31.77 77.43
N GLY A 30 -65.67 30.99 77.25
CA GLY A 30 -65.24 30.56 75.91
C GLY A 30 -63.92 29.78 75.89
N GLY A 31 -63.56 29.26 74.72
CA GLY A 31 -62.30 28.55 74.49
C GLY A 31 -62.30 27.06 74.89
N ASP A 32 -63.46 26.41 75.00
CA ASP A 32 -63.57 24.96 75.28
C ASP A 32 -63.71 24.12 74.00
N ALA A 33 -63.43 22.82 74.12
CA ALA A 33 -63.52 21.79 73.07
C ALA A 33 -62.71 22.12 71.80
N GLN A 34 -61.51 22.67 71.97
CA GLN A 34 -60.66 23.10 70.86
C GLN A 34 -59.85 21.95 70.25
N GLN A 35 -59.44 22.10 69.00
CA GLN A 35 -58.44 21.25 68.35
C GLN A 35 -57.26 22.10 67.90
N GLY A 36 -56.04 21.59 68.10
CA GLY A 36 -54.82 22.28 67.68
C GLY A 36 -53.66 21.32 67.51
N GLU A 37 -52.63 21.76 66.78
CA GLU A 37 -51.39 20.99 66.64
C GLU A 37 -50.69 20.88 68.00
N VAL A 38 -50.15 19.70 68.30
CA VAL A 38 -49.30 19.48 69.48
C VAL A 38 -48.14 20.49 69.53
N GLY A 39 -47.79 20.95 70.74
CA GLY A 39 -46.75 21.95 70.96
C GLY A 39 -47.12 23.38 70.58
N SER A 40 -48.31 23.63 70.02
CA SER A 40 -48.79 24.95 69.61
C SER A 40 -49.83 25.55 70.56
N ALA A 41 -49.92 26.88 70.57
CA ALA A 41 -50.99 27.60 71.24
C ALA A 41 -52.33 27.38 70.51
N LEU A 42 -53.38 27.08 71.27
CA LEU A 42 -54.75 27.07 70.79
C LEU A 42 -55.17 28.47 70.34
N THR A 43 -56.04 28.51 69.33
CA THR A 43 -56.42 29.77 68.67
C THR A 43 -57.23 30.66 69.60
N ASP A 44 -58.17 30.08 70.35
CA ASP A 44 -58.96 30.82 71.32
C ASP A 44 -58.37 30.65 72.73
N SER A 45 -58.26 31.75 73.46
CA SER A 45 -57.93 31.68 74.89
C SER A 45 -59.09 31.06 75.67
N VAL A 46 -58.78 30.18 76.62
CA VAL A 46 -59.76 29.70 77.60
C VAL A 46 -60.20 30.87 78.48
N ALA A 47 -61.50 30.99 78.73
CA ALA A 47 -62.09 32.15 79.39
C ALA A 47 -63.15 31.74 80.42
N VAL A 48 -63.10 32.34 81.60
CA VAL A 48 -64.12 32.23 82.65
C VAL A 48 -64.61 33.60 83.09
N GLY A 49 -65.85 33.67 83.56
CA GLY A 49 -66.46 34.85 84.16
C GLY A 49 -66.79 34.60 85.62
N VAL A 50 -66.54 35.58 86.49
CA VAL A 50 -66.83 35.51 87.92
C VAL A 50 -67.87 36.57 88.31
N ALA A 51 -68.92 36.13 89.01
CA ALA A 51 -70.03 36.99 89.42
C ALA A 51 -70.35 36.87 90.92
N ASP A 52 -70.95 37.93 91.47
CA ASP A 52 -71.53 37.93 92.82
C ASP A 52 -72.95 37.34 92.84
N ALA A 53 -73.56 37.24 94.02
CA ALA A 53 -74.89 36.63 94.20
C ALA A 53 -76.04 37.38 93.49
N TYR A 54 -75.77 38.55 92.94
CA TYR A 54 -76.72 39.37 92.19
C TYR A 54 -76.42 39.37 90.69
N GLY A 55 -75.44 38.58 90.24
CA GLY A 55 -75.01 38.50 88.85
C GLY A 55 -74.13 39.68 88.42
N ASN A 56 -73.61 40.48 89.34
CA ASN A 56 -72.68 41.55 88.99
C ASN A 56 -71.29 40.97 88.72
N PRO A 57 -70.57 41.43 87.69
CA PRO A 57 -69.20 41.00 87.45
C PRO A 57 -68.30 41.42 88.61
N VAL A 58 -67.48 40.49 89.10
CA VAL A 58 -66.55 40.76 90.20
C VAL A 58 -65.15 40.93 89.61
N PRO A 59 -64.59 42.16 89.56
CA PRO A 59 -63.23 42.39 89.12
C PRO A 59 -62.19 41.93 90.17
N ASP A 60 -60.95 41.79 89.71
CA ASP A 60 -59.75 41.48 90.52
C ASP A 60 -59.79 40.13 91.27
N VAL A 61 -60.64 39.18 90.86
CA VAL A 61 -60.72 37.83 91.45
C VAL A 61 -59.65 36.93 90.87
N ALA A 62 -58.71 36.47 91.71
CA ALA A 62 -57.64 35.57 91.30
C ALA A 62 -58.19 34.23 90.77
N VAL A 63 -57.91 33.93 89.50
CA VAL A 63 -58.21 32.64 88.86
C VAL A 63 -56.91 31.85 88.69
N VAL A 64 -56.88 30.63 89.23
CA VAL A 64 -55.76 29.70 89.09
C VAL A 64 -56.03 28.77 87.91
N TRP A 65 -55.05 28.66 87.02
CA TRP A 65 -55.14 27.88 85.79
C TRP A 65 -54.13 26.74 85.82
N GLU A 66 -54.58 25.54 85.49
CA GLU A 66 -53.74 24.34 85.50
C GLU A 66 -54.10 23.43 84.33
N VAL A 67 -53.09 22.87 83.65
CA VAL A 67 -53.29 21.80 82.67
C VAL A 67 -53.21 20.47 83.40
N THR A 68 -54.27 19.68 83.35
CA THR A 68 -54.44 18.45 84.14
C THR A 68 -54.22 17.17 83.33
N VAL A 69 -54.45 17.21 82.01
CA VAL A 69 -54.25 16.09 81.08
C VAL A 69 -53.59 16.57 79.79
N GLY A 70 -52.72 15.76 79.18
CA GLY A 70 -52.09 16.02 77.87
C GLY A 70 -50.82 16.87 77.92
N GLY A 71 -50.48 17.44 79.08
CA GLY A 71 -49.31 18.33 79.24
C GLY A 71 -49.47 19.66 78.50
N GLY A 72 -48.41 20.48 78.47
CA GLY A 72 -48.44 21.82 77.87
C GLY A 72 -48.40 22.93 78.92
N SER A 73 -48.87 24.12 78.57
CA SER A 73 -48.83 25.28 79.46
C SER A 73 -49.99 26.25 79.22
N LEU A 74 -50.37 26.98 80.26
CA LEU A 74 -51.28 28.11 80.18
C LEU A 74 -50.46 29.39 80.36
N GLY A 75 -50.61 30.34 79.43
CA GLY A 75 -49.92 31.63 79.45
C GLY A 75 -50.20 32.40 80.74
N ALA A 76 -49.23 33.24 81.15
CA ALA A 76 -49.24 33.92 82.46
C ALA A 76 -50.63 34.47 82.80
N PRO A 77 -51.31 33.93 83.83
CA PRO A 77 -52.70 34.24 84.06
C PRO A 77 -52.84 35.73 84.41
N GLY A 78 -53.77 36.41 83.74
CA GLY A 78 -54.13 37.78 84.09
C GLY A 78 -54.38 37.89 85.59
N THR A 79 -53.79 38.91 86.21
CA THR A 79 -53.92 39.21 87.63
C THR A 79 -55.38 39.54 87.94
N GLY A 80 -56.16 38.51 88.23
CA GLY A 80 -57.57 38.64 88.51
C GLY A 80 -58.46 38.80 87.27
N THR A 81 -59.77 38.71 87.49
CA THR A 81 -60.80 39.08 86.52
C THR A 81 -60.76 40.57 86.17
N ASP A 82 -61.12 40.94 84.94
CA ASP A 82 -61.16 42.34 84.50
C ASP A 82 -62.41 43.09 85.02
N SER A 83 -62.63 44.34 84.58
CA SER A 83 -63.81 45.12 85.01
C SER A 83 -65.16 44.52 84.58
N ASN A 84 -65.16 43.56 83.66
CA ASN A 84 -66.32 42.78 83.25
C ASN A 84 -66.40 41.43 83.96
N GLY A 85 -65.52 41.18 84.94
CA GLY A 85 -65.49 39.93 85.70
C GLY A 85 -64.89 38.77 84.91
N GLU A 86 -64.21 38.99 83.78
CA GLU A 86 -63.67 37.92 82.96
C GLU A 86 -62.16 37.72 83.15
N ALA A 87 -61.72 36.46 83.16
CA ALA A 87 -60.32 36.08 83.14
C ALA A 87 -60.04 35.14 81.96
N ARG A 88 -58.91 35.34 81.29
CA ARG A 88 -58.53 34.59 80.08
C ARG A 88 -57.09 34.09 80.17
N ALA A 89 -56.83 32.89 79.63
CA ALA A 89 -55.48 32.33 79.49
C ALA A 89 -55.30 31.70 78.11
N ALA A 90 -54.15 31.95 77.47
CA ALA A 90 -53.79 31.27 76.23
C ALA A 90 -53.27 29.86 76.56
N TRP A 91 -53.83 28.82 75.95
CA TRP A 91 -53.43 27.43 76.23
C TRP A 91 -52.55 26.89 75.12
N THR A 92 -51.31 26.51 75.44
CA THR A 92 -50.41 25.76 74.58
C THR A 92 -50.48 24.26 74.89
N LEU A 93 -50.76 23.44 73.87
CA LEU A 93 -50.85 21.99 74.00
C LEU A 93 -49.48 21.34 74.23
N GLY A 94 -49.48 20.18 74.89
CA GLY A 94 -48.30 19.33 75.04
C GLY A 94 -47.84 18.70 73.71
N THR A 95 -46.79 17.87 73.75
CA THR A 95 -46.15 17.29 72.56
C THR A 95 -46.71 15.93 72.14
N THR A 96 -47.78 15.44 72.77
CA THR A 96 -48.38 14.13 72.49
C THR A 96 -49.79 14.29 71.93
N VAL A 97 -50.10 13.55 70.87
CA VAL A 97 -51.42 13.56 70.21
C VAL A 97 -52.47 12.93 71.14
N GLY A 98 -53.66 13.50 71.18
CA GLY A 98 -54.78 13.00 71.98
C GLY A 98 -55.47 14.06 72.83
N ALA A 99 -56.31 13.62 73.76
CA ALA A 99 -57.10 14.50 74.61
C ALA A 99 -56.22 15.23 75.64
N GLY A 100 -56.51 16.51 75.86
CA GLY A 100 -55.97 17.37 76.90
C GLY A 100 -57.09 18.05 77.70
N GLU A 101 -56.80 18.33 78.96
CA GLU A 101 -57.75 18.99 79.88
C GLU A 101 -57.02 20.09 80.66
N ALA A 102 -57.71 21.22 80.88
CA ALA A 102 -57.26 22.32 81.70
C ALA A 102 -58.38 22.77 82.64
N THR A 103 -58.04 23.28 83.83
CA THR A 103 -59.02 23.74 84.83
C THR A 103 -58.75 25.18 85.25
N ALA A 104 -59.82 25.95 85.42
CA ALA A 104 -59.83 27.27 86.03
C ALA A 104 -60.50 27.21 87.40
N THR A 105 -59.80 27.64 88.45
CA THR A 105 -60.26 27.55 89.84
C THR A 105 -60.26 28.92 90.50
N VAL A 106 -61.36 29.25 91.17
CA VAL A 106 -61.47 30.36 92.12
C VAL A 106 -61.69 29.77 93.51
N THR A 107 -60.94 30.22 94.50
CA THR A 107 -61.01 29.69 95.87
C THR A 107 -62.45 29.75 96.40
N GLY A 108 -62.98 28.58 96.79
CA GLY A 108 -64.33 28.45 97.34
C GLY A 108 -65.43 28.19 96.31
N LEU A 109 -65.11 28.15 95.01
CA LEU A 109 -66.05 27.85 93.92
C LEU A 109 -65.67 26.54 93.19
N PRO A 110 -66.63 25.83 92.58
CA PRO A 110 -66.34 24.67 91.74
C PRO A 110 -65.45 25.05 90.53
N PRO A 111 -64.44 24.25 90.16
CA PRO A 111 -63.59 24.56 89.02
C PRO A 111 -64.35 24.40 87.69
N VAL A 112 -63.95 25.18 86.69
CA VAL A 112 -64.40 25.04 85.31
C VAL A 112 -63.34 24.26 84.53
N THR A 113 -63.74 23.19 83.85
CA THR A 113 -62.86 22.37 83.00
C THR A 113 -63.01 22.75 81.53
N PHE A 114 -61.88 22.82 80.85
CA PHE A 114 -61.73 22.99 79.41
C PHE A 114 -61.09 21.73 78.82
N THR A 115 -61.58 21.31 77.66
CA THR A 115 -61.07 20.20 76.89
C THR A 115 -60.44 20.69 75.59
N ALA A 116 -59.38 20.01 75.16
CA ALA A 116 -58.80 20.19 73.85
C ALA A 116 -58.29 18.85 73.30
N THR A 117 -58.16 18.73 71.98
CA THR A 117 -57.51 17.57 71.34
C THR A 117 -56.30 18.02 70.56
N GLY A 118 -55.13 17.51 70.95
CA GLY A 118 -53.90 17.66 70.18
C GLY A 118 -53.89 16.74 68.97
N VAL A 119 -53.71 17.31 67.79
CA VAL A 119 -53.44 16.58 66.54
C VAL A 119 -51.95 16.62 66.23
N ALA A 120 -51.44 15.62 65.52
CA ALA A 120 -50.01 15.57 65.16
C ALA A 120 -49.60 16.82 64.37
N ALA A 121 -48.39 17.31 64.61
CA ALA A 121 -47.83 18.37 63.78
C ALA A 121 -47.48 17.83 62.39
N ALA A 122 -47.06 18.73 61.48
CA ALA A 122 -46.61 18.31 60.16
C ALA A 122 -45.49 17.26 60.25
N ALA A 123 -45.54 16.26 59.35
CA ALA A 123 -44.52 15.23 59.27
C ALA A 123 -43.13 15.84 59.07
N SER A 124 -42.14 15.31 59.80
CA SER A 124 -40.77 15.80 59.81
C SER A 124 -39.75 14.71 59.48
N THR A 125 -40.12 13.44 59.68
CA THR A 125 -39.25 12.28 59.47
C THR A 125 -40.00 11.12 58.81
N LEU A 126 -39.27 10.31 58.05
CA LEU A 126 -39.73 9.03 57.51
C LEU A 126 -38.90 7.90 58.14
N VAL A 127 -39.56 6.96 58.79
CA VAL A 127 -38.94 5.81 59.47
C VAL A 127 -39.27 4.53 58.70
N LYS A 128 -38.26 3.75 58.33
CA LYS A 128 -38.46 2.44 57.69
C LYS A 128 -38.97 1.44 58.74
N VAL A 129 -40.12 0.82 58.49
CA VAL A 129 -40.76 -0.13 59.41
C VAL A 129 -40.78 -1.58 58.90
N GLY A 130 -40.44 -1.83 57.64
CA GLY A 130 -40.27 -3.19 57.12
C GLY A 130 -39.86 -3.29 55.64
N GLY A 131 -39.35 -4.45 55.23
CA GLY A 131 -39.08 -4.80 53.83
C GLY A 131 -37.73 -4.36 53.25
N ASP A 132 -36.79 -3.83 54.03
CA ASP A 132 -35.48 -3.39 53.54
C ASP A 132 -34.46 -4.55 53.41
N GLY A 133 -33.56 -4.47 52.44
CA GLY A 133 -32.44 -5.41 52.27
C GLY A 133 -32.81 -6.79 51.73
N GLN A 134 -33.94 -6.92 51.03
CA GLN A 134 -34.44 -8.21 50.52
C GLN A 134 -33.72 -8.67 49.24
N SER A 135 -33.77 -9.96 48.95
CA SER A 135 -33.30 -10.53 47.69
C SER A 135 -34.32 -11.48 47.06
N ALA A 136 -34.38 -11.50 45.74
CA ALA A 136 -35.21 -12.41 44.96
C ALA A 136 -34.66 -12.56 43.54
N GLU A 137 -35.11 -13.56 42.78
CA GLU A 137 -34.74 -13.71 41.37
C GLU A 137 -35.26 -12.52 40.55
N VAL A 138 -34.55 -12.14 39.50
CA VAL A 138 -35.05 -11.16 38.51
C VAL A 138 -36.50 -11.49 38.10
N THR A 139 -37.30 -10.46 37.85
CA THR A 139 -38.73 -10.55 37.49
C THR A 139 -39.67 -11.09 38.58
N THR A 140 -39.18 -11.41 39.77
CA THR A 140 -40.03 -11.90 40.88
C THR A 140 -40.34 -10.79 41.89
N ALA A 141 -41.47 -10.92 42.59
CA ALA A 141 -41.83 -10.05 43.69
C ALA A 141 -40.97 -10.34 44.93
N LEU A 142 -40.55 -9.29 45.62
CA LEU A 142 -39.97 -9.41 46.96
C LEU A 142 -40.96 -10.09 47.91
N ALA A 143 -40.45 -10.85 48.87
CA ALA A 143 -41.28 -11.62 49.80
C ALA A 143 -42.13 -10.70 50.71
N ASP A 144 -41.52 -9.62 51.20
CA ASP A 144 -42.16 -8.63 52.05
C ASP A 144 -42.37 -7.30 51.30
N SER A 145 -43.42 -6.55 51.67
CA SER A 145 -43.64 -5.19 51.17
C SER A 145 -42.70 -4.19 51.84
N LEU A 146 -42.26 -3.18 51.09
CA LEU A 146 -41.52 -2.03 51.63
C LEU A 146 -42.49 -1.17 52.43
N ALA A 147 -42.17 -0.84 53.68
CA ALA A 147 -43.08 -0.12 54.57
C ALA A 147 -42.38 1.04 55.30
N VAL A 148 -43.02 2.22 55.32
CA VAL A 148 -42.52 3.45 55.96
C VAL A 148 -43.59 4.05 56.87
N ARG A 149 -43.16 4.71 57.95
CA ARG A 149 -43.98 5.52 58.85
C ARG A 149 -43.58 6.99 58.80
N ALA A 150 -44.56 7.89 58.70
CA ALA A 150 -44.32 9.34 58.82
C ALA A 150 -44.55 9.80 60.26
N GLU A 151 -43.58 10.51 60.82
CA GLU A 151 -43.62 11.02 62.19
C GLU A 151 -43.40 12.54 62.22
N ASP A 152 -44.08 13.25 63.14
CA ASP A 152 -43.86 14.69 63.38
C ASP A 152 -42.55 14.93 64.16
N ALA A 153 -42.22 16.21 64.43
CA ALA A 153 -40.97 16.57 65.13
C ALA A 153 -40.87 16.02 66.57
N TYR A 154 -41.98 15.51 67.12
CA TYR A 154 -42.07 14.95 68.46
C TYR A 154 -42.18 13.42 68.46
N GLY A 155 -42.14 12.78 67.29
CA GLY A 155 -42.24 11.33 67.12
C GLY A 155 -43.68 10.79 67.09
N ASN A 156 -44.69 11.66 66.91
CA ASN A 156 -46.06 11.20 66.78
C ASN A 156 -46.36 10.76 65.34
N PRO A 157 -47.14 9.68 65.12
CA PRO A 157 -47.52 9.24 63.79
C PRO A 157 -48.44 10.26 63.10
N VAL A 158 -48.15 10.58 61.84
CA VAL A 158 -48.94 11.53 61.04
C VAL A 158 -49.72 10.80 59.97
N ALA A 159 -51.04 10.78 60.12
CA ALA A 159 -51.97 10.17 59.16
C ALA A 159 -52.20 11.08 57.94
N GLY A 160 -52.52 10.49 56.78
CA GLY A 160 -52.88 11.24 55.56
C GLY A 160 -51.71 11.87 54.81
N VAL A 161 -50.47 11.57 55.17
CA VAL A 161 -49.26 12.06 54.47
C VAL A 161 -49.14 11.34 53.13
N ALA A 162 -49.07 12.09 52.04
CA ALA A 162 -48.80 11.54 50.71
C ALA A 162 -47.32 11.15 50.58
N ILE A 163 -47.08 9.86 50.32
CA ILE A 163 -45.78 9.25 50.11
C ILE A 163 -45.62 8.85 48.65
N ALA A 164 -44.62 9.41 47.98
CA ALA A 164 -44.20 9.02 46.64
C ALA A 164 -43.13 7.92 46.72
N TRP A 165 -43.28 6.89 45.88
CA TRP A 165 -42.36 5.77 45.76
C TRP A 165 -41.78 5.71 44.35
N THR A 166 -40.46 5.70 44.26
CA THR A 166 -39.77 5.70 42.97
C THR A 166 -38.69 4.64 42.98
N VAL A 167 -38.69 3.77 41.96
CA VAL A 167 -37.55 2.86 41.73
C VAL A 167 -36.38 3.71 41.23
N ALA A 168 -35.35 3.83 42.05
CA ALA A 168 -34.14 4.59 41.75
C ALA A 168 -33.08 3.75 41.03
N ALA A 169 -33.01 2.44 41.30
CA ALA A 169 -32.08 1.51 40.66
C ALA A 169 -32.64 0.07 40.62
N GLY A 170 -32.11 -0.78 39.72
CA GLY A 170 -32.53 -2.19 39.58
C GLY A 170 -33.81 -2.43 38.77
N GLY A 171 -34.62 -1.39 38.54
CA GLY A 171 -35.82 -1.44 37.71
C GLY A 171 -36.97 -2.26 38.33
N GLY A 172 -37.89 -2.71 37.48
CA GLY A 172 -39.09 -3.45 37.92
C GLY A 172 -40.29 -2.53 38.18
N ALA A 173 -41.26 -3.02 38.95
CA ALA A 173 -42.53 -2.37 39.16
C ALA A 173 -42.95 -2.38 40.63
N LEU A 174 -43.40 -1.22 41.10
CA LEU A 174 -44.05 -1.07 42.40
C LEU A 174 -45.56 -1.28 42.24
N SER A 175 -46.22 -1.84 43.24
CA SER A 175 -47.68 -2.00 43.26
C SER A 175 -48.43 -0.66 43.20
N ALA A 176 -47.79 0.43 43.62
CA ALA A 176 -48.26 1.80 43.47
C ALA A 176 -47.07 2.79 43.48
N GLY A 177 -47.15 3.88 42.71
CA GLY A 177 -46.13 4.95 42.72
C GLY A 177 -46.36 6.03 43.77
N ALA A 178 -47.54 6.05 44.39
CA ALA A 178 -47.86 6.93 45.51
C ALA A 178 -48.90 6.25 46.43
N THR A 179 -48.80 6.52 47.72
CA THR A 179 -49.70 6.00 48.75
C THR A 179 -49.89 7.04 49.85
N THR A 180 -50.92 6.93 50.69
CA THR A 180 -51.12 7.79 51.85
C THR A 180 -50.96 7.02 53.16
N THR A 181 -50.41 7.67 54.19
CA THR A 181 -50.26 7.04 55.51
C THR A 181 -51.61 6.82 56.19
N ASP A 182 -51.76 5.69 56.88
CA ASP A 182 -52.94 5.34 57.66
C ASP A 182 -52.95 6.02 59.05
N ALA A 183 -53.90 5.63 59.92
CA ALA A 183 -54.02 6.19 61.27
C ALA A 183 -52.81 5.92 62.18
N ALA A 184 -52.00 4.90 61.88
CA ALA A 184 -50.73 4.63 62.56
C ALA A 184 -49.55 5.38 61.91
N GLY A 185 -49.82 6.21 60.89
CA GLY A 185 -48.81 6.93 60.14
C GLY A 185 -48.07 6.04 59.13
N GLU A 186 -48.53 4.82 58.86
CA GLU A 186 -47.80 3.82 58.05
C GLU A 186 -48.38 3.68 56.64
N THR A 187 -47.52 3.31 55.68
CA THR A 187 -47.92 2.88 54.35
C THR A 187 -46.91 1.90 53.75
N ARG A 188 -47.34 1.07 52.79
CA ARG A 188 -46.55 -0.01 52.20
C ARG A 188 -46.76 -0.21 50.69
N VAL A 189 -45.73 -0.69 50.00
CA VAL A 189 -45.79 -1.10 48.58
C VAL A 189 -45.04 -2.42 48.34
N LEU A 190 -45.56 -3.27 47.45
CA LEU A 190 -44.87 -4.47 47.00
C LEU A 190 -44.00 -4.12 45.79
N TRP A 191 -42.76 -4.61 45.77
CA TRP A 191 -41.84 -4.40 44.66
C TRP A 191 -41.57 -5.70 43.91
N THR A 192 -41.88 -5.72 42.60
CA THR A 192 -41.44 -6.75 41.65
C THR A 192 -40.14 -6.30 40.99
N LEU A 193 -39.08 -7.09 41.11
CA LEU A 193 -37.75 -6.76 40.62
C LEU A 193 -37.70 -6.74 39.08
N GLY A 194 -36.75 -5.98 38.53
CA GLY A 194 -36.53 -5.89 37.08
C GLY A 194 -35.85 -7.12 36.48
N THR A 195 -35.45 -7.01 35.21
CA THR A 195 -34.75 -8.07 34.47
C THR A 195 -33.24 -8.09 34.70
N THR A 196 -32.68 -7.11 35.41
CA THR A 196 -31.24 -6.97 35.62
C THR A 196 -30.86 -7.47 37.01
N SER A 197 -29.96 -8.45 37.10
CA SER A 197 -29.43 -8.92 38.39
C SER A 197 -28.47 -7.89 39.00
N GLY A 198 -28.47 -7.75 40.32
CA GLY A 198 -27.62 -6.83 41.06
C GLY A 198 -28.40 -6.00 42.09
N PRO A 199 -27.78 -4.96 42.67
CA PRO A 199 -28.44 -4.11 43.65
C PRO A 199 -29.54 -3.27 43.00
N GLY A 200 -30.66 -3.13 43.72
CA GLY A 200 -31.75 -2.23 43.39
C GLY A 200 -32.04 -1.27 44.54
N GLU A 201 -32.62 -0.12 44.22
CA GLU A 201 -33.03 0.88 45.22
C GLU A 201 -34.42 1.45 44.92
N VAL A 202 -35.21 1.66 45.97
CA VAL A 202 -36.47 2.41 45.94
C VAL A 202 -36.36 3.61 46.88
N THR A 203 -36.57 4.81 46.35
CA THR A 203 -36.62 6.04 47.12
C THR A 203 -38.05 6.38 47.51
N VAL A 204 -38.20 6.86 48.74
CA VAL A 204 -39.48 7.20 49.36
C VAL A 204 -39.44 8.66 49.80
N GLN A 205 -40.42 9.44 49.36
CA GLN A 205 -40.42 10.89 49.56
C GLN A 205 -41.78 11.41 50.03
N ALA A 206 -41.74 12.33 50.99
CA ALA A 206 -42.85 13.19 51.38
C ALA A 206 -42.44 14.66 51.21
N VAL A 207 -43.40 15.55 50.96
CA VAL A 207 -43.13 16.97 50.80
C VAL A 207 -42.58 17.55 52.11
N GLY A 208 -41.43 18.23 52.04
CA GLY A 208 -40.80 18.86 53.21
C GLY A 208 -40.07 17.91 54.16
N VAL A 209 -40.03 16.60 53.85
CA VAL A 209 -39.38 15.58 54.67
C VAL A 209 -38.20 14.96 53.92
N ALA A 210 -37.10 14.67 54.62
CA ALA A 210 -35.96 13.98 54.03
C ALA A 210 -36.35 12.60 53.50
N SER A 211 -35.86 12.25 52.30
CA SER A 211 -36.18 10.97 51.66
C SER A 211 -35.53 9.78 52.38
N ALA A 212 -36.21 8.63 52.37
CA ALA A 212 -35.66 7.34 52.79
C ALA A 212 -35.42 6.43 51.57
N THR A 213 -34.48 5.49 51.67
CA THR A 213 -34.19 4.51 50.61
C THR A 213 -34.29 3.08 51.13
N PHE A 214 -34.89 2.20 50.32
CA PHE A 214 -34.92 0.75 50.51
C PHE A 214 -34.00 0.09 49.49
N ALA A 215 -33.16 -0.83 49.94
CA ALA A 215 -32.26 -1.61 49.10
C ALA A 215 -32.84 -3.02 48.83
N SER A 216 -32.55 -3.56 47.65
CA SER A 216 -32.79 -4.96 47.32
C SER A 216 -31.64 -5.55 46.51
N THR A 217 -31.59 -6.87 46.36
CA THR A 217 -30.66 -7.55 45.45
C THR A 217 -31.41 -8.53 44.55
N ALA A 218 -31.43 -8.27 43.25
CA ALA A 218 -31.94 -9.19 42.25
C ALA A 218 -30.88 -10.27 41.94
N THR A 219 -31.18 -11.54 42.17
CA THR A 219 -30.32 -12.66 41.74
C THR A 219 -30.63 -13.05 40.30
N ALA A 220 -29.61 -13.47 39.55
CA ALA A 220 -29.82 -13.99 38.19
C ALA A 220 -30.71 -15.23 38.19
N GLY A 221 -31.44 -15.44 37.10
CA GLY A 221 -32.26 -16.63 36.92
C GLY A 221 -31.46 -17.88 36.56
N ALA A 222 -32.16 -18.96 36.23
CA ALA A 222 -31.54 -20.21 35.82
C ALA A 222 -30.63 -20.01 34.59
N ALA A 223 -29.47 -20.70 34.58
CA ALA A 223 -28.54 -20.67 33.46
C ALA A 223 -29.17 -21.25 32.19
N VAL A 224 -29.13 -20.49 31.09
CA VAL A 224 -29.64 -20.94 29.78
C VAL A 224 -28.66 -20.68 28.63
N THR A 225 -27.62 -19.88 28.85
CA THR A 225 -26.59 -19.58 27.84
C THR A 225 -25.19 -19.90 28.35
N LEU A 226 -24.37 -20.44 27.47
CA LEU A 226 -22.93 -20.60 27.65
C LEU A 226 -22.25 -19.95 26.44
N THR A 227 -21.43 -18.92 26.69
CA THR A 227 -20.88 -18.08 25.62
C THR A 227 -19.37 -17.96 25.75
N ARG A 228 -18.66 -17.98 24.61
CA ARG A 228 -17.21 -17.80 24.57
C ARG A 228 -16.84 -16.33 24.77
N MET A 229 -15.89 -16.05 25.66
CA MET A 229 -15.40 -14.69 25.93
C MET A 229 -14.00 -14.45 25.37
N SER A 230 -13.05 -15.37 25.60
CA SER A 230 -11.65 -15.22 25.16
C SER A 230 -10.92 -16.56 25.06
N GLY A 231 -9.72 -16.55 24.45
CA GLY A 231 -8.80 -17.69 24.39
C GLY A 231 -8.95 -18.62 23.17
N ASP A 232 -9.74 -18.24 22.16
CA ASP A 232 -9.93 -19.02 20.93
C ASP A 232 -8.90 -18.66 19.84
N GLY A 233 -8.59 -19.60 18.95
CA GLY A 233 -7.73 -19.38 17.78
C GLY A 233 -6.26 -19.09 18.09
N GLN A 234 -5.77 -19.51 19.26
CA GLN A 234 -4.41 -19.22 19.71
C GLN A 234 -3.35 -20.07 19.00
N SER A 235 -2.08 -19.67 19.13
CA SER A 235 -0.94 -20.49 18.73
C SER A 235 0.12 -20.52 19.83
N GLY A 236 0.77 -21.67 20.04
CA GLY A 236 1.81 -21.82 21.04
C GLY A 236 2.75 -22.99 20.77
N ALA A 237 3.92 -22.94 21.41
CA ALA A 237 4.93 -23.98 21.34
C ALA A 237 4.49 -25.30 21.99
N PRO A 238 5.08 -26.44 21.61
CA PRO A 238 4.85 -27.70 22.31
C PRO A 238 5.18 -27.57 23.80
N LEU A 239 4.33 -28.17 24.65
CA LEU A 239 4.51 -28.24 26.10
C LEU A 239 4.49 -26.88 26.84
N THR A 240 4.10 -25.78 26.19
CA THR A 240 3.97 -24.47 26.85
C THR A 240 2.50 -24.11 27.11
N VAL A 241 2.28 -23.22 28.09
CA VAL A 241 0.97 -22.63 28.34
C VAL A 241 0.68 -21.57 27.28
N LEU A 242 -0.54 -21.59 26.75
CA LEU A 242 -1.02 -20.56 25.84
C LEU A 242 -1.12 -19.20 26.56
N PRO A 243 -0.86 -18.08 25.86
CA PRO A 243 -0.80 -16.76 26.46
C PRO A 243 -2.13 -16.33 27.07
N ASP A 244 -3.26 -16.67 26.44
CA ASP A 244 -4.59 -16.35 26.93
C ASP A 244 -5.28 -17.58 27.53
N SER A 245 -5.94 -17.39 28.67
CA SER A 245 -6.82 -18.41 29.24
C SER A 245 -8.11 -18.55 28.42
N LEU A 246 -8.65 -19.77 28.38
CA LEU A 246 -9.99 -20.00 27.85
C LEU A 246 -11.02 -19.45 28.84
N VAL A 247 -11.89 -18.57 28.38
CA VAL A 247 -12.93 -17.95 29.22
C VAL A 247 -14.30 -18.13 28.57
N VAL A 248 -15.27 -18.58 29.36
CA VAL A 248 -16.69 -18.60 29.01
C VAL A 248 -17.51 -17.82 30.03
N ARG A 249 -18.66 -17.30 29.59
CA ARG A 249 -19.67 -16.68 30.45
C ARG A 249 -20.95 -17.51 30.44
N VAL A 250 -21.47 -17.81 31.63
CA VAL A 250 -22.80 -18.40 31.82
C VAL A 250 -23.80 -17.28 32.08
N GLY A 251 -24.90 -17.28 31.32
CA GLY A 251 -25.96 -16.28 31.44
C GLY A 251 -27.36 -16.89 31.56
N ASP A 252 -28.26 -16.17 32.22
CA ASP A 252 -29.69 -16.49 32.27
C ASP A 252 -30.44 -16.03 31.01
N ALA A 253 -31.77 -16.22 30.98
CA ALA A 253 -32.61 -15.87 29.84
C ALA A 253 -32.65 -14.36 29.51
N HIS A 254 -32.23 -13.52 30.44
CA HIS A 254 -32.17 -12.07 30.29
C HIS A 254 -30.72 -11.57 30.08
N GLY A 255 -29.75 -12.48 29.97
CA GLY A 255 -28.33 -12.15 29.78
C GLY A 255 -27.58 -11.80 31.06
N ASN A 256 -28.21 -11.97 32.23
CA ASN A 256 -27.55 -11.73 33.52
C ASN A 256 -26.48 -12.77 33.79
N PRO A 257 -25.36 -12.40 34.43
CA PRO A 257 -24.33 -13.36 34.79
C PRO A 257 -24.82 -14.31 35.88
N VAL A 258 -24.67 -15.63 35.69
CA VAL A 258 -25.09 -16.63 36.68
C VAL A 258 -23.87 -17.14 37.44
N PRO A 259 -23.65 -16.74 38.72
CA PRO A 259 -22.56 -17.23 39.54
C PRO A 259 -22.79 -18.66 40.04
N GLY A 260 -21.71 -19.37 40.40
CA GLY A 260 -21.76 -20.69 41.04
C GLY A 260 -22.06 -21.88 40.12
N VAL A 261 -22.11 -21.67 38.80
CA VAL A 261 -22.36 -22.74 37.82
C VAL A 261 -21.07 -23.47 37.49
N ALA A 262 -21.05 -24.79 37.63
CA ALA A 262 -19.89 -25.62 37.29
C ALA A 262 -19.73 -25.75 35.76
N VAL A 263 -18.57 -25.31 35.26
CA VAL A 263 -18.14 -25.46 33.86
C VAL A 263 -17.03 -26.50 33.80
N SER A 264 -17.25 -27.58 33.05
CA SER A 264 -16.26 -28.64 32.82
C SER A 264 -15.55 -28.45 31.48
N TRP A 265 -14.24 -28.63 31.48
CA TRP A 265 -13.35 -28.42 30.34
C TRP A 265 -12.73 -29.75 29.89
N ALA A 266 -12.74 -30.01 28.59
CA ALA A 266 -12.16 -31.22 28.03
C ALA A 266 -11.42 -30.93 26.72
N LEU A 267 -10.34 -31.66 26.47
CA LEU A 267 -9.66 -31.64 25.17
C LEU A 267 -10.37 -32.58 24.21
N THR A 268 -10.59 -32.13 22.98
CA THR A 268 -11.22 -32.92 21.91
C THR A 268 -10.26 -33.30 20.77
N GLY A 269 -9.02 -32.81 20.79
CA GLY A 269 -7.94 -33.24 19.89
C GLY A 269 -6.59 -32.60 20.24
N GLY A 270 -5.47 -33.26 19.88
CA GLY A 270 -4.12 -32.69 19.97
C GLY A 270 -3.32 -32.90 21.27
N GLY A 271 -3.91 -33.51 22.30
CA GLY A 271 -3.28 -33.71 23.61
C GLY A 271 -3.07 -32.40 24.39
N GLY A 272 -2.31 -32.46 25.49
CA GLY A 272 -2.05 -31.31 26.37
C GLY A 272 -2.77 -31.40 27.72
N MET A 273 -2.92 -30.26 28.40
CA MET A 273 -3.56 -30.17 29.72
C MET A 273 -4.41 -28.91 29.85
N LEU A 274 -5.61 -29.07 30.42
CA LEU A 274 -6.46 -27.96 30.86
C LEU A 274 -6.43 -27.94 32.39
N SER A 275 -6.03 -26.80 32.96
CA SER A 275 -5.91 -26.65 34.41
C SER A 275 -6.52 -25.31 34.85
N PRO A 276 -7.61 -25.31 35.64
CA PRO A 276 -8.32 -26.47 36.18
C PRO A 276 -9.27 -27.13 35.14
N GLY A 277 -9.45 -28.46 35.20
CA GLY A 277 -10.40 -29.18 34.33
C GLY A 277 -11.89 -28.92 34.62
N SER A 278 -12.22 -28.28 35.74
CA SER A 278 -13.57 -27.80 36.05
C SER A 278 -13.50 -26.58 36.95
N VAL A 279 -14.33 -25.57 36.68
CA VAL A 279 -14.34 -24.28 37.38
C VAL A 279 -15.78 -23.81 37.59
N VAL A 280 -16.10 -23.24 38.76
CA VAL A 280 -17.39 -22.60 39.01
C VAL A 280 -17.36 -21.14 38.58
N THR A 281 -18.46 -20.63 38.03
CA THR A 281 -18.53 -19.22 37.59
C THR A 281 -18.45 -18.24 38.75
N ASP A 282 -17.70 -17.15 38.55
CA ASP A 282 -17.61 -16.04 39.51
C ASP A 282 -18.85 -15.11 39.48
N ALA A 283 -18.84 -14.02 40.26
CA ALA A 283 -19.95 -13.06 40.32
C ALA A 283 -20.29 -12.40 38.96
N SER A 284 -19.36 -12.42 38.00
CA SER A 284 -19.57 -11.94 36.63
C SER A 284 -20.00 -13.04 35.65
N GLY A 285 -20.27 -14.24 36.17
CA GLY A 285 -20.69 -15.40 35.40
C GLY A 285 -19.54 -16.04 34.63
N LEU A 286 -18.28 -15.70 34.93
CA LEU A 286 -17.12 -16.14 34.17
C LEU A 286 -16.47 -17.37 34.79
N ALA A 287 -16.11 -18.34 33.95
CA ALA A 287 -15.24 -19.46 34.29
C ALA A 287 -14.02 -19.45 33.36
N ARG A 288 -12.83 -19.73 33.92
CA ARG A 288 -11.55 -19.64 33.21
C ARG A 288 -10.66 -20.87 33.43
N THR A 289 -10.00 -21.37 32.38
CA THR A 289 -8.96 -22.41 32.49
C THR A 289 -7.74 -22.04 31.66
N ALA A 290 -6.54 -22.38 32.15
CA ALA A 290 -5.33 -22.32 31.34
C ALA A 290 -5.25 -23.55 30.43
N TRP A 291 -4.65 -23.39 29.26
CA TRP A 291 -4.42 -24.46 28.30
C TRP A 291 -2.93 -24.60 28.03
N THR A 292 -2.36 -25.75 28.39
CA THR A 292 -0.99 -26.16 28.04
C THR A 292 -1.02 -27.07 26.81
N MET A 293 -0.22 -26.74 25.80
CA MET A 293 -0.14 -27.46 24.54
C MET A 293 0.44 -28.87 24.70
N GLY A 294 -0.01 -29.80 23.87
CA GLY A 294 0.60 -31.14 23.76
C GLY A 294 1.98 -31.13 23.11
N SER A 295 2.58 -32.31 22.92
CA SER A 295 3.88 -32.45 22.25
C SER A 295 3.80 -32.48 20.72
N THR A 296 2.60 -32.65 20.15
CA THR A 296 2.40 -32.82 18.70
C THR A 296 2.01 -31.50 18.04
N VAL A 297 2.78 -31.08 17.04
CA VAL A 297 2.52 -29.90 16.18
C VAL A 297 1.24 -30.10 15.37
N GLY A 298 0.48 -29.04 15.15
CA GLY A 298 -0.77 -29.06 14.38
C GLY A 298 -1.98 -28.50 15.13
N PRO A 299 -3.19 -28.57 14.52
CA PRO A 299 -4.41 -28.04 15.13
C PRO A 299 -4.85 -28.89 16.33
N VAL A 300 -5.29 -28.21 17.39
CA VAL A 300 -5.78 -28.81 18.64
C VAL A 300 -7.12 -28.16 19.03
N ALA A 301 -7.93 -28.86 19.82
CA ALA A 301 -9.27 -28.40 20.18
C ALA A 301 -9.64 -28.73 21.63
N ALA A 302 -10.43 -27.84 22.24
CA ALA A 302 -10.98 -27.97 23.57
C ALA A 302 -12.47 -27.57 23.60
N THR A 303 -13.21 -28.05 24.60
CA THR A 303 -14.63 -27.74 24.80
C THR A 303 -14.94 -27.38 26.25
N ALA A 304 -15.78 -26.37 26.45
CA ALA A 304 -16.42 -26.04 27.71
C ALA A 304 -17.86 -26.56 27.73
N THR A 305 -18.28 -27.16 28.85
CA THR A 305 -19.59 -27.79 29.01
C THR A 305 -20.23 -27.38 30.33
N VAL A 306 -21.54 -27.14 30.29
CA VAL A 306 -22.42 -26.98 31.45
C VAL A 306 -23.58 -27.93 31.26
N ALA A 307 -23.95 -28.66 32.31
CA ALA A 307 -25.04 -29.65 32.22
C ALA A 307 -26.34 -29.00 31.74
N GLY A 308 -26.95 -29.56 30.69
CA GLY A 308 -28.20 -29.06 30.10
C GLY A 308 -28.04 -27.92 29.07
N LEU A 309 -26.82 -27.42 28.83
CA LEU A 309 -26.53 -26.38 27.82
C LEU A 309 -25.69 -26.94 26.65
N SER A 310 -25.77 -26.27 25.50
CA SER A 310 -24.88 -26.55 24.37
C SER A 310 -23.42 -26.24 24.71
N SER A 311 -22.50 -27.12 24.33
CA SER A 311 -21.07 -26.95 24.55
C SER A 311 -20.47 -25.83 23.68
N VAL A 312 -19.43 -25.17 24.18
CA VAL A 312 -18.66 -24.16 23.43
C VAL A 312 -17.29 -24.73 23.08
N GLY A 313 -16.92 -24.69 21.80
CA GLY A 313 -15.62 -25.13 21.30
C GLY A 313 -14.57 -24.02 21.23
N PHE A 314 -13.32 -24.41 21.39
CA PHE A 314 -12.10 -23.61 21.24
C PHE A 314 -11.10 -24.34 20.35
N THR A 315 -10.37 -23.59 19.52
CA THR A 315 -9.28 -24.10 18.69
C THR A 315 -7.97 -23.41 19.04
N ALA A 316 -6.86 -24.11 18.84
CA ALA A 316 -5.52 -23.54 18.86
C ALA A 316 -4.61 -24.31 17.89
N THR A 317 -3.45 -23.74 17.55
CA THR A 317 -2.42 -24.38 16.72
C THR A 317 -1.14 -24.57 17.52
N ASN A 318 -0.70 -25.80 17.68
CA ASN A 318 0.63 -26.11 18.18
C ASN A 318 1.64 -25.81 17.07
N VAL A 319 2.38 -24.71 17.22
CA VAL A 319 3.42 -24.26 16.29
C VAL A 319 4.77 -24.51 16.95
N GLY A 320 5.66 -25.28 16.33
CA GLY A 320 7.00 -25.50 16.89
C GLY A 320 7.69 -24.17 17.21
N THR A 321 8.52 -24.11 18.26
CA THR A 321 9.45 -22.97 18.42
C THR A 321 10.35 -22.94 17.18
N ALA A 322 10.37 -21.84 16.43
CA ALA A 322 11.32 -21.65 15.35
C ALA A 322 12.73 -21.62 15.97
N GLY A 323 13.41 -22.76 15.97
CA GLY A 323 14.86 -22.79 16.17
C GLY A 323 15.57 -22.10 15.01
N PHE A 324 16.87 -21.85 15.16
CA PHE A 324 17.73 -21.36 14.08
C PHE A 324 17.44 -22.10 12.77
N ASN A 325 17.39 -21.39 11.64
CA ASN A 325 17.20 -21.99 10.33
C ASN A 325 18.06 -21.29 9.29
N LEU A 326 18.71 -22.05 8.43
CA LEU A 326 19.25 -21.62 7.17
C LEU A 326 18.25 -21.96 6.07
N ALA A 327 18.30 -21.24 4.96
CA ALA A 327 17.53 -21.61 3.78
C ALA A 327 18.28 -21.15 2.54
N VAL A 328 18.31 -22.00 1.50
CA VAL A 328 18.76 -21.56 0.17
C VAL A 328 17.55 -20.94 -0.53
N THR A 329 17.56 -19.61 -0.67
CA THR A 329 16.39 -18.86 -1.17
C THR A 329 16.39 -18.75 -2.69
N SER A 330 17.56 -18.62 -3.31
CA SER A 330 17.67 -18.57 -4.76
C SER A 330 19.08 -18.92 -5.26
N VAL A 331 19.17 -19.24 -6.55
CA VAL A 331 20.44 -19.37 -7.27
C VAL A 331 20.37 -18.51 -8.53
N HIS A 332 21.31 -17.59 -8.70
CA HIS A 332 21.34 -16.62 -9.79
C HIS A 332 22.53 -16.89 -10.73
N LEU A 333 22.32 -16.76 -12.05
CA LEU A 333 23.41 -16.74 -13.03
C LEU A 333 23.62 -15.30 -13.53
N ASN A 334 24.78 -14.72 -13.24
CA ASN A 334 25.10 -13.34 -13.61
C ASN A 334 26.11 -13.31 -14.77
N GLN A 335 25.75 -12.68 -15.89
CA GLN A 335 26.62 -12.55 -17.09
C GLN A 335 26.72 -11.11 -17.64
N GLY A 336 26.16 -10.15 -16.91
CA GLY A 336 26.14 -8.73 -17.24
C GLY A 336 25.34 -7.96 -16.19
N ASN A 337 24.04 -8.21 -16.13
CA ASN A 337 23.13 -7.79 -15.06
C ASN A 337 22.18 -8.94 -14.70
N GLN A 338 21.64 -8.94 -13.48
CA GLN A 338 20.69 -9.94 -13.02
C GLN A 338 19.75 -9.28 -12.02
N ASN A 339 18.45 -9.52 -12.17
CA ASN A 339 17.46 -8.96 -11.26
C ASN A 339 17.42 -9.70 -9.92
N ALA A 340 16.77 -9.12 -8.92
CA ALA A 340 16.69 -9.72 -7.58
C ALA A 340 15.94 -11.07 -7.57
N ALA A 341 15.10 -11.33 -8.57
CA ALA A 341 14.37 -12.59 -8.72
C ALA A 341 15.16 -13.68 -9.47
N GLY A 342 16.33 -13.34 -10.02
CA GLY A 342 17.15 -14.28 -10.79
C GLY A 342 16.57 -14.67 -12.14
N THR A 343 15.68 -13.84 -12.74
CA THR A 343 14.93 -14.21 -13.95
C THR A 343 15.52 -13.68 -15.26
N VAL A 344 16.59 -12.87 -15.23
CA VAL A 344 17.26 -12.42 -16.46
C VAL A 344 17.91 -13.63 -17.12
N GLY A 345 17.57 -13.89 -18.38
CA GLY A 345 18.03 -15.06 -19.12
C GLY A 345 19.56 -15.06 -19.33
N GLY A 346 20.18 -16.21 -19.12
CA GLY A 346 21.57 -16.45 -19.46
C GLY A 346 21.77 -16.71 -20.96
N VAL A 347 23.00 -16.56 -21.43
CA VAL A 347 23.44 -16.84 -22.80
C VAL A 347 24.41 -18.01 -22.79
N ALA A 348 24.08 -19.06 -23.56
CA ALA A 348 24.96 -20.21 -23.74
C ALA A 348 26.28 -19.80 -24.42
N GLY A 349 27.39 -20.43 -24.03
CA GLY A 349 28.71 -20.11 -24.57
C GLY A 349 29.33 -18.84 -24.00
N ARG A 350 28.73 -18.23 -22.97
CA ARG A 350 29.25 -17.05 -22.28
C ARG A 350 29.59 -17.42 -20.83
N ALA A 351 30.74 -16.98 -20.32
CA ALA A 351 31.09 -17.20 -18.92
C ALA A 351 30.12 -16.47 -17.98
N GLY A 352 30.06 -16.85 -16.71
CA GLY A 352 29.16 -16.23 -15.74
C GLY A 352 29.50 -16.55 -14.30
N LEU A 353 28.92 -15.80 -13.37
CA LEU A 353 29.00 -16.04 -11.94
C LEU A 353 27.69 -16.66 -11.47
N LEU A 354 27.75 -17.91 -11.01
CA LEU A 354 26.65 -18.55 -10.31
C LEU A 354 26.70 -18.12 -8.83
N ARG A 355 25.61 -17.55 -8.33
CA ARG A 355 25.50 -17.05 -6.96
C ARG A 355 24.40 -17.82 -6.23
N VAL A 356 24.76 -18.51 -5.15
CA VAL A 356 23.80 -19.14 -4.24
C VAL A 356 23.51 -18.17 -3.11
N VAL A 357 22.24 -17.82 -2.96
CA VAL A 357 21.74 -16.90 -1.93
C VAL A 357 21.20 -17.74 -0.79
N VAL A 358 21.77 -17.54 0.40
CA VAL A 358 21.39 -18.24 1.63
C VAL A 358 20.99 -17.22 2.68
N THR A 359 19.88 -17.46 3.36
CA THR A 359 19.41 -16.63 4.49
C THR A 359 19.46 -17.41 5.79
N ALA A 360 19.65 -16.70 6.91
CA ALA A 360 19.42 -17.22 8.25
C ALA A 360 18.18 -16.60 8.89
N SER A 361 17.52 -17.33 9.79
CA SER A 361 16.38 -16.83 10.57
C SER A 361 16.76 -15.76 11.59
N GLU A 362 18.03 -15.69 11.99
CA GLU A 362 18.57 -14.76 12.98
C GLU A 362 20.08 -14.51 12.78
N ALA A 363 20.59 -13.46 13.43
CA ALA A 363 22.02 -13.12 13.40
C ALA A 363 22.87 -14.24 14.00
N ASN A 364 23.98 -14.59 13.34
CA ASN A 364 24.79 -15.74 13.68
C ASN A 364 26.25 -15.53 13.25
N THR A 365 27.10 -16.50 13.59
CA THR A 365 28.52 -16.55 13.18
C THR A 365 28.84 -17.84 12.40
N TYR A 366 27.82 -18.53 11.90
CA TYR A 366 28.02 -19.78 11.17
C TYR A 366 28.51 -19.50 9.76
N THR A 367 29.52 -20.24 9.32
CA THR A 367 30.09 -20.14 7.97
C THR A 367 29.94 -21.48 7.24
N PRO A 368 28.71 -21.95 6.98
CA PRO A 368 28.48 -23.26 6.39
C PRO A 368 29.03 -23.33 4.97
N ASP A 369 29.49 -24.51 4.59
CA ASP A 369 29.78 -24.80 3.19
C ASP A 369 28.47 -24.95 2.40
N VAL A 370 28.49 -24.58 1.13
CA VAL A 370 27.42 -24.86 0.18
C VAL A 370 27.94 -25.85 -0.87
N ARG A 371 27.32 -27.02 -0.98
CA ARG A 371 27.57 -27.95 -2.09
C ARG A 371 26.75 -27.52 -3.29
N VAL A 372 27.42 -27.27 -4.41
CA VAL A 372 26.80 -26.99 -5.71
C VAL A 372 27.06 -28.16 -6.65
N ARG A 373 26.00 -28.65 -7.29
CA ARG A 373 26.06 -29.66 -8.35
C ARG A 373 25.46 -29.11 -9.62
N LEU A 374 26.19 -29.25 -10.72
CA LEU A 374 25.79 -28.80 -12.04
C LEU A 374 25.54 -29.99 -12.95
N TYR A 375 24.41 -29.93 -13.65
CA TYR A 375 23.94 -30.98 -14.53
C TYR A 375 23.72 -30.45 -15.94
N GLN A 376 23.99 -31.28 -16.92
CA GLN A 376 23.70 -31.03 -18.34
C GLN A 376 22.87 -32.19 -18.87
N GLY A 377 21.65 -31.90 -19.37
CA GLY A 377 20.73 -32.95 -19.82
C GLY A 377 20.41 -33.99 -18.75
N GLY A 378 20.38 -33.57 -17.47
CA GLY A 378 20.15 -34.43 -16.30
C GLY A 378 21.38 -35.21 -15.81
N SER A 379 22.52 -35.15 -16.50
CA SER A 379 23.77 -35.81 -16.08
C SER A 379 24.64 -34.85 -15.28
N LEU A 380 25.07 -35.27 -14.08
CA LEU A 380 26.02 -34.51 -13.25
C LEU A 380 27.36 -34.40 -13.97
N PHE A 381 27.88 -33.18 -14.16
CA PHE A 381 29.20 -32.96 -14.76
C PHE A 381 30.18 -32.23 -13.83
N ARG A 382 29.69 -31.53 -12.80
CA ARG A 382 30.54 -30.81 -11.84
C ARG A 382 29.90 -30.77 -10.46
N GLU A 383 30.69 -31.05 -9.43
CA GLU A 383 30.33 -30.89 -8.01
C GLU A 383 31.43 -30.07 -7.33
N VAL A 384 31.04 -29.05 -6.57
CA VAL A 384 31.96 -28.15 -5.86
C VAL A 384 31.42 -27.88 -4.47
N LEU A 385 32.31 -27.85 -3.47
CA LEU A 385 32.00 -27.38 -2.13
C LEU A 385 32.54 -25.94 -1.98
N LEU A 386 31.63 -24.98 -1.80
CA LEU A 386 31.94 -23.56 -1.67
C LEU A 386 32.02 -23.20 -0.20
N GLY A 387 33.15 -22.64 0.24
CA GLY A 387 33.34 -22.17 1.62
C GLY A 387 32.44 -20.98 1.96
N GLY A 388 31.94 -20.95 3.21
CA GLY A 388 31.14 -19.84 3.72
C GLY A 388 31.88 -18.52 3.84
N PRO A 389 31.19 -17.36 3.68
CA PRO A 389 31.79 -16.05 3.89
C PRO A 389 32.13 -15.84 5.37
N SER A 390 33.10 -14.95 5.66
CA SER A 390 33.70 -14.80 6.99
C SER A 390 32.82 -14.11 8.06
N GLY A 391 31.61 -13.65 7.70
CA GLY A 391 30.76 -12.80 8.54
C GLY A 391 29.53 -13.47 9.18
N GLY A 392 29.34 -14.77 8.99
CA GLY A 392 28.07 -15.44 9.31
C GLY A 392 27.11 -15.46 8.11
N VAL A 393 26.04 -16.26 8.19
CA VAL A 393 25.00 -16.26 7.14
C VAL A 393 24.08 -15.04 7.35
N PRO A 394 23.89 -14.15 6.35
CA PRO A 394 23.04 -12.98 6.51
C PRO A 394 21.56 -13.33 6.72
N THR A 395 20.83 -12.52 7.49
CA THR A 395 19.36 -12.61 7.57
C THR A 395 18.68 -11.99 6.35
N ALA A 396 19.33 -11.01 5.73
CA ALA A 396 18.93 -10.37 4.49
C ALA A 396 20.18 -10.07 3.64
N PRO A 397 20.58 -10.97 2.73
CA PRO A 397 21.76 -10.80 1.89
C PRO A 397 21.72 -9.52 1.03
N ASP A 398 22.77 -8.70 1.07
CA ASP A 398 22.96 -7.60 0.13
C ASP A 398 23.60 -8.13 -1.16
N LEU A 399 22.80 -8.24 -2.24
CA LEU A 399 23.27 -8.76 -3.51
C LEU A 399 24.31 -7.86 -4.21
N SER A 400 24.55 -6.64 -3.73
CA SER A 400 25.67 -5.79 -4.18
C SER A 400 27.02 -6.22 -3.60
N LEU A 401 27.02 -7.01 -2.52
CA LEU A 401 28.22 -7.53 -1.88
C LEU A 401 28.49 -8.97 -2.30
N ILE A 402 29.69 -9.22 -2.82
CA ILE A 402 30.09 -10.59 -3.20
C ILE A 402 30.19 -11.50 -1.98
N THR A 403 30.50 -10.93 -0.82
CA THR A 403 30.67 -11.63 0.47
C THR A 403 29.37 -12.10 1.11
N ASP A 404 28.21 -11.66 0.63
CA ASP A 404 26.91 -12.05 1.21
C ASP A 404 26.31 -13.30 0.53
N THR A 405 27.06 -13.90 -0.40
CA THR A 405 26.62 -15.03 -1.24
C THR A 405 27.73 -16.05 -1.44
N TRP A 406 27.37 -17.28 -1.82
CA TRP A 406 28.33 -18.31 -2.22
C TRP A 406 28.46 -18.29 -3.74
N ASN A 407 29.66 -18.04 -4.22
CA ASN A 407 29.87 -17.73 -5.64
C ASN A 407 30.73 -18.81 -6.31
N LEU A 408 30.31 -19.22 -7.50
CA LEU A 408 31.01 -20.16 -8.36
C LEU A 408 31.15 -19.58 -9.77
N GLU A 409 32.39 -19.40 -10.22
CA GLU A 409 32.67 -19.02 -11.60
C GLU A 409 32.40 -20.20 -12.56
N LEU A 410 31.62 -19.92 -13.60
CA LEU A 410 31.31 -20.82 -14.69
C LEU A 410 32.02 -20.35 -15.95
N THR A 411 32.70 -21.28 -16.60
CA THR A 411 33.31 -21.04 -17.91
C THR A 411 32.25 -21.01 -19.01
N ALA A 412 32.60 -20.41 -20.15
CA ALA A 412 31.75 -20.39 -21.34
C ALA A 412 31.29 -21.78 -21.79
N ALA A 413 32.12 -22.82 -21.61
CA ALA A 413 31.79 -24.19 -22.00
C ALA A 413 30.80 -24.88 -21.04
N GLU A 414 30.70 -24.40 -19.80
CA GLU A 414 29.79 -24.94 -18.79
C GLU A 414 28.41 -24.29 -18.84
N VAL A 415 28.33 -23.04 -19.31
CA VAL A 415 27.05 -22.34 -19.51
C VAL A 415 26.45 -22.75 -20.85
N VAL A 416 25.53 -23.71 -20.80
CA VAL A 416 24.89 -24.33 -21.96
C VAL A 416 23.38 -24.39 -21.78
N ALA A 417 22.63 -24.47 -22.88
CA ALA A 417 21.19 -24.71 -22.82
C ALA A 417 20.88 -26.02 -22.08
N GLY A 418 19.94 -25.98 -21.14
CA GLY A 418 19.61 -27.12 -20.27
C GLY A 418 20.57 -27.33 -19.10
N LEU A 419 21.44 -26.36 -18.79
CA LEU A 419 22.18 -26.30 -17.53
C LEU A 419 21.18 -26.27 -16.37
N SER A 420 21.34 -27.17 -15.41
CA SER A 420 20.57 -27.18 -14.17
C SER A 420 21.46 -27.30 -12.95
N VAL A 421 20.98 -26.80 -11.81
CA VAL A 421 21.73 -26.70 -10.57
C VAL A 421 20.96 -27.29 -9.40
N GLU A 422 21.68 -28.03 -8.55
CA GLU A 422 21.30 -28.32 -7.17
C GLU A 422 22.28 -27.57 -6.25
N ALA A 423 21.77 -26.86 -5.24
CA ALA A 423 22.59 -26.24 -4.20
C ALA A 423 22.09 -26.67 -2.82
N VAL A 424 23.01 -27.06 -1.94
CA VAL A 424 22.70 -27.49 -0.57
C VAL A 424 23.59 -26.75 0.42
N VAL A 425 23.01 -25.95 1.31
CA VAL A 425 23.73 -25.35 2.44
C VAL A 425 23.88 -26.36 3.58
N ASP A 426 25.02 -26.34 4.25
CA ASP A 426 25.39 -27.28 5.32
C ASP A 426 25.11 -28.74 4.93
N PRO A 427 25.71 -29.24 3.82
CA PRO A 427 25.43 -30.58 3.31
C PRO A 427 25.84 -31.71 4.28
N GLY A 428 26.63 -31.39 5.31
CA GLY A 428 27.00 -32.30 6.39
C GLY A 428 26.01 -32.30 7.57
N SER A 429 25.01 -31.42 7.57
CA SER A 429 24.05 -31.22 8.66
C SER A 429 24.74 -31.02 10.01
N THR A 430 25.77 -30.18 10.01
CA THR A 430 26.59 -29.87 11.18
C THR A 430 25.96 -28.81 12.08
N ILE A 431 25.06 -27.99 11.53
CA ILE A 431 24.31 -26.95 12.21
C ILE A 431 22.94 -27.51 12.58
N THR A 432 22.50 -27.28 13.82
CA THR A 432 21.20 -27.72 14.28
C THR A 432 20.15 -26.70 13.86
N GLU A 433 19.15 -27.15 13.10
CA GLU A 433 18.17 -26.26 12.46
C GLU A 433 16.73 -26.70 12.72
N SER A 434 15.79 -25.75 12.63
CA SER A 434 14.37 -26.02 12.82
C SER A 434 13.68 -26.57 11.58
N VAL A 435 14.17 -26.25 10.37
CA VAL A 435 13.58 -26.67 9.09
C VAL A 435 14.67 -27.10 8.10
N PRO A 436 15.47 -28.15 8.35
CA PRO A 436 16.57 -28.54 7.45
C PRO A 436 16.15 -28.95 6.01
N THR A 437 14.84 -29.03 5.73
CA THR A 437 14.31 -29.35 4.39
C THR A 437 14.36 -28.19 3.39
N ASP A 438 14.56 -26.94 3.83
CA ASP A 438 14.72 -25.77 2.95
C ASP A 438 16.19 -25.36 2.72
N ASN A 439 17.13 -26.17 3.22
CA ASN A 439 18.56 -26.08 2.91
C ASN A 439 18.93 -26.47 1.49
N VAL A 440 17.95 -26.81 0.64
CA VAL A 440 18.17 -27.27 -0.73
C VAL A 440 17.44 -26.39 -1.73
N PHE A 441 18.16 -26.05 -2.81
CA PHE A 441 17.61 -25.48 -4.02
C PHE A 441 17.68 -26.48 -5.18
N PRO A 442 16.59 -26.70 -5.93
CA PRO A 442 15.25 -26.16 -5.69
C PRO A 442 14.59 -26.77 -4.44
N SER A 443 13.63 -26.05 -3.88
CA SER A 443 12.80 -26.56 -2.78
C SER A 443 12.15 -27.89 -3.18
N GLY A 444 12.40 -28.96 -2.42
CA GLY A 444 11.95 -30.32 -2.74
C GLY A 444 13.03 -31.26 -3.29
N GLY A 445 14.25 -30.75 -3.54
CA GLY A 445 15.40 -31.52 -3.99
C GLY A 445 15.45 -31.76 -5.50
N GLY A 446 16.54 -32.38 -5.97
CA GLY A 446 16.82 -32.52 -7.40
C GLY A 446 17.54 -31.29 -7.95
N SER A 447 17.40 -31.02 -9.25
CA SER A 447 18.01 -29.84 -9.90
C SER A 447 16.97 -28.94 -10.57
N ALA A 448 17.23 -27.63 -10.58
CA ALA A 448 16.42 -26.64 -11.29
C ALA A 448 17.14 -26.17 -12.55
N SER A 449 16.44 -26.09 -13.68
CA SER A 449 16.99 -25.51 -14.91
C SER A 449 17.24 -24.02 -14.70
N LEU A 450 18.43 -23.58 -15.08
CA LEU A 450 18.69 -22.16 -15.29
C LEU A 450 18.19 -21.80 -16.70
N ASP A 451 17.58 -20.63 -16.85
CA ASP A 451 17.18 -20.14 -18.16
C ASP A 451 18.44 -19.71 -18.92
N VAL A 452 18.91 -20.57 -19.85
CA VAL A 452 20.11 -20.33 -20.65
C VAL A 452 19.76 -20.49 -22.12
N GLN A 453 19.81 -19.38 -22.84
CA GLN A 453 19.43 -19.28 -24.24
C GLN A 453 20.63 -19.50 -25.16
N ALA A 454 20.47 -20.40 -26.14
CA ALA A 454 21.43 -20.55 -27.22
C ALA A 454 21.17 -19.47 -28.28
N LEU A 455 22.10 -18.52 -28.41
CA LEU A 455 22.04 -17.46 -29.42
C LEU A 455 23.05 -17.72 -30.54
N SER A 456 22.67 -17.39 -31.77
CA SER A 456 23.54 -17.50 -32.95
C SER A 456 24.80 -16.63 -32.81
N THR A 457 25.83 -16.86 -33.64
CA THR A 457 27.00 -15.97 -33.68
C THR A 457 26.61 -14.59 -34.21
N PHE A 458 27.05 -13.54 -33.53
CA PHE A 458 26.85 -12.17 -33.99
C PHE A 458 27.88 -11.82 -35.07
N ASN A 459 27.45 -11.65 -36.32
CA ASN A 459 28.33 -11.42 -37.46
C ASN A 459 28.44 -9.91 -37.75
N LEU A 460 29.62 -9.33 -37.56
CA LEU A 460 29.86 -7.89 -37.67
C LEU A 460 30.95 -7.60 -38.69
N ILE A 461 30.64 -6.74 -39.65
CA ILE A 461 31.56 -6.25 -40.68
C ILE A 461 31.89 -4.80 -40.35
N PHE A 462 33.13 -4.56 -39.92
CA PHE A 462 33.65 -3.21 -39.74
C PHE A 462 34.15 -2.65 -41.07
N ILE A 463 33.80 -1.39 -41.32
CA ILE A 463 34.09 -0.69 -42.57
C ILE A 463 34.90 0.54 -42.23
N PRO A 464 36.22 0.56 -42.51
CA PRO A 464 36.95 1.81 -42.47
C PRO A 464 36.32 2.79 -43.46
N VAL A 465 35.89 3.96 -43.01
CA VAL A 465 35.29 4.99 -43.85
C VAL A 465 36.33 6.07 -44.10
N TYR A 466 36.54 6.39 -45.37
CA TYR A 466 37.33 7.53 -45.80
C TYR A 466 36.42 8.70 -46.16
N ALA A 467 36.45 9.75 -45.34
CA ALA A 467 35.67 10.95 -45.57
C ALA A 467 36.47 11.91 -46.46
N SER A 468 36.21 11.92 -47.77
CA SER A 468 37.05 12.61 -48.75
C SER A 468 37.09 14.13 -48.53
N VAL A 469 35.98 14.73 -48.07
CA VAL A 469 35.89 16.16 -47.74
C VAL A 469 36.84 16.55 -46.60
N HIS A 470 37.06 15.63 -45.65
CA HIS A 470 37.83 15.88 -44.42
C HIS A 470 39.25 15.29 -44.49
N GLY A 471 39.49 14.39 -45.44
CA GLY A 471 40.78 13.73 -45.63
C GLY A 471 41.15 12.77 -44.50
N THR A 472 40.18 12.25 -43.75
CA THR A 472 40.38 11.29 -42.66
C THR A 472 39.85 9.90 -43.01
N THR A 473 40.52 8.87 -42.49
CA THR A 473 40.09 7.47 -42.59
C THR A 473 39.88 6.93 -41.18
N GLY A 474 38.80 6.18 -40.94
CA GLY A 474 38.64 5.45 -39.68
C GLY A 474 39.77 4.47 -39.43
N SER A 475 40.30 4.47 -38.22
CA SER A 475 41.48 3.69 -37.82
C SER A 475 41.20 2.22 -37.49
N VAL A 476 40.02 1.69 -37.79
CA VAL A 476 39.69 0.28 -37.56
C VAL A 476 40.46 -0.64 -38.51
N THR A 477 41.11 -1.66 -37.95
CA THR A 477 41.94 -2.64 -38.64
C THR A 477 41.74 -4.02 -38.01
N SER A 478 42.16 -5.09 -38.70
CA SER A 478 42.13 -6.44 -38.11
C SER A 478 42.98 -6.57 -36.84
N ALA A 479 43.94 -5.65 -36.61
CA ALA A 479 44.81 -5.67 -35.44
C ALA A 479 44.20 -5.02 -34.18
N ASN A 480 43.25 -4.08 -34.35
CA ASN A 480 42.65 -3.33 -33.23
C ASN A 480 41.12 -3.45 -33.16
N VAL A 481 40.49 -4.27 -34.01
CA VAL A 481 39.03 -4.46 -33.99
C VAL A 481 38.49 -4.90 -32.63
N GLU A 482 39.28 -5.63 -31.85
CA GLU A 482 38.90 -6.07 -30.51
C GLU A 482 38.82 -4.93 -29.49
N ASP A 483 39.56 -3.82 -29.70
CA ASP A 483 39.47 -2.64 -28.86
C ASP A 483 38.08 -1.99 -29.01
N PHE A 484 37.57 -1.90 -30.24
CA PHE A 484 36.20 -1.43 -30.52
C PHE A 484 35.10 -2.34 -29.96
N LEU A 485 35.40 -3.64 -29.80
CA LEU A 485 34.45 -4.62 -29.28
C LEU A 485 34.49 -4.77 -27.77
N THR A 486 35.40 -4.10 -27.06
CA THR A 486 35.56 -4.29 -25.61
C THR A 486 34.27 -4.01 -24.82
N PRO A 487 33.58 -2.86 -24.99
CA PRO A 487 32.29 -2.65 -24.34
C PRO A 487 31.20 -3.60 -24.83
N THR A 488 31.19 -3.89 -26.15
CA THR A 488 30.22 -4.82 -26.75
C THR A 488 30.28 -6.20 -26.08
N ARG A 489 31.49 -6.74 -25.85
CA ARG A 489 31.69 -8.04 -25.20
C ARG A 489 31.30 -8.02 -23.73
N ARG A 490 31.49 -6.90 -23.02
CA ARG A 490 31.18 -6.76 -21.60
C ARG A 490 29.69 -6.52 -21.34
N TRP A 491 29.06 -5.62 -22.09
CA TRP A 491 27.72 -5.12 -21.81
C TRP A 491 26.63 -5.92 -22.53
N LEU A 492 26.84 -6.30 -23.79
CA LEU A 492 25.78 -6.94 -24.57
C LEU A 492 25.78 -8.48 -24.35
N PRO A 493 24.59 -9.12 -24.39
CA PRO A 493 24.43 -10.57 -24.27
C PRO A 493 24.90 -11.32 -25.53
N MET A 494 26.23 -11.34 -25.73
CA MET A 494 26.88 -11.98 -26.87
C MET A 494 27.54 -13.30 -26.45
N SER A 495 27.13 -14.40 -27.09
CA SER A 495 27.75 -15.75 -26.97
C SER A 495 29.08 -15.81 -27.74
N GLY A 496 29.10 -15.20 -28.93
CA GLY A 496 30.29 -15.07 -29.77
C GLY A 496 30.06 -13.98 -30.82
N ILE A 497 31.14 -13.26 -31.13
CA ILE A 497 31.17 -12.22 -32.16
C ILE A 497 32.16 -12.66 -33.23
N SER A 498 31.67 -12.85 -34.46
CA SER A 498 32.51 -12.99 -35.64
C SER A 498 32.69 -11.60 -36.23
N SER A 499 33.88 -11.02 -36.06
CA SER A 499 34.21 -9.70 -36.58
C SER A 499 35.10 -9.84 -37.81
N THR A 500 34.78 -9.09 -38.87
CA THR A 500 35.65 -8.95 -40.05
C THR A 500 35.83 -7.47 -40.35
N VAL A 501 37.07 -7.05 -40.64
CA VAL A 501 37.34 -5.68 -41.10
C VAL A 501 37.50 -5.69 -42.60
N ARG A 502 36.74 -4.82 -43.29
CA ARG A 502 36.89 -4.57 -44.71
C ARG A 502 38.32 -4.09 -45.01
N THR A 503 39.03 -4.82 -45.87
CA THR A 503 40.43 -4.53 -46.26
C THR A 503 40.60 -3.22 -47.03
N THR A 504 39.57 -2.80 -47.75
CA THR A 504 39.50 -1.50 -48.43
C THR A 504 38.52 -0.58 -47.74
N ALA A 505 38.91 0.69 -47.60
CA ALA A 505 38.07 1.71 -47.03
C ALA A 505 36.91 2.06 -47.98
N PHE A 506 35.74 2.35 -47.42
CA PHE A 506 34.61 2.92 -48.14
C PHE A 506 34.73 4.45 -48.18
N SER A 507 34.86 5.02 -49.36
CA SER A 507 34.92 6.47 -49.55
C SER A 507 33.53 7.11 -49.60
N THR A 508 33.38 8.23 -48.91
CA THR A 508 32.19 9.09 -48.96
C THR A 508 32.59 10.54 -49.20
N ASP A 509 31.78 11.27 -49.96
CA ASP A 509 31.89 12.72 -50.15
C ASP A 509 30.93 13.53 -49.26
N ALA A 510 30.29 12.86 -48.29
CA ALA A 510 29.39 13.51 -47.34
C ALA A 510 30.16 14.42 -46.36
N ASP A 511 29.61 15.61 -46.10
CA ASP A 511 30.19 16.54 -45.11
C ASP A 511 29.78 16.16 -43.68
N LEU A 512 30.62 15.37 -43.03
CA LEU A 512 30.45 14.88 -41.65
C LEU A 512 30.51 15.96 -40.54
N ARG A 513 30.60 17.25 -40.88
CA ARG A 513 30.34 18.37 -39.96
C ARG A 513 28.85 18.67 -39.78
N THR A 514 27.98 18.00 -40.55
CA THR A 514 26.54 18.24 -40.56
C THR A 514 25.78 16.94 -40.27
N GLY A 515 24.60 17.08 -39.68
CA GLY A 515 23.70 15.94 -39.48
C GLY A 515 23.29 15.26 -40.78
N ALA A 516 22.92 16.05 -41.81
CA ALA A 516 22.58 15.52 -43.12
C ALA A 516 23.74 14.72 -43.77
N GLY A 517 25.00 15.09 -43.49
CA GLY A 517 26.16 14.32 -43.92
C GLY A 517 26.27 12.96 -43.25
N TRP A 518 26.02 12.88 -41.95
CA TRP A 518 25.98 11.62 -41.19
C TRP A 518 24.82 10.71 -41.65
N SER A 519 23.62 11.27 -41.82
CA SER A 519 22.47 10.56 -42.39
C SER A 519 22.78 10.01 -43.79
N THR A 520 23.44 10.81 -44.63
CA THR A 520 23.86 10.38 -45.98
C THR A 520 24.84 9.21 -45.91
N LEU A 521 25.83 9.28 -45.02
CA LEU A 521 26.78 8.18 -44.83
C LEU A 521 26.09 6.91 -44.31
N LEU A 522 25.24 6.99 -43.29
CA LEU A 522 24.50 5.83 -42.77
C LEU A 522 23.60 5.21 -43.85
N SER A 523 22.93 6.06 -44.65
CA SER A 523 22.14 5.64 -45.80
C SER A 523 22.99 4.93 -46.86
N ASP A 524 24.20 5.42 -47.14
CA ASP A 524 25.11 4.82 -48.13
C ASP A 524 25.72 3.49 -47.65
N ILE A 525 26.03 3.37 -46.35
CA ILE A 525 26.46 2.10 -45.76
C ILE A 525 25.33 1.06 -45.79
N GLN A 526 24.08 1.48 -45.59
CA GLN A 526 22.93 0.58 -45.76
C GLN A 526 22.71 0.18 -47.23
N ALA A 527 22.91 1.10 -48.17
CA ALA A 527 22.87 0.79 -49.61
C ALA A 527 24.00 -0.18 -50.00
N LEU A 528 25.20 0.01 -49.46
CA LEU A 528 26.33 -0.92 -49.61
C LEU A 528 25.96 -2.31 -49.10
N ARG A 529 25.40 -2.41 -47.88
CA ARG A 529 24.93 -3.68 -47.30
C ARG A 529 23.90 -4.37 -48.20
N THR A 530 22.96 -3.61 -48.73
CA THR A 530 21.91 -4.08 -49.64
C THR A 530 22.52 -4.61 -50.95
N ALA A 531 23.45 -3.86 -51.54
CA ALA A 531 24.12 -4.22 -52.79
C ALA A 531 25.07 -5.42 -52.65
N GLU A 532 25.66 -5.64 -51.47
CA GLU A 532 26.50 -6.80 -51.18
C GLU A 532 25.69 -8.05 -50.81
N GLY A 533 24.34 -7.98 -50.76
CA GLY A 533 23.48 -9.12 -50.47
C GLY A 533 23.61 -9.65 -49.04
N ALA A 534 24.00 -8.79 -48.09
CA ALA A 534 24.18 -9.20 -46.70
C ALA A 534 22.83 -9.55 -46.03
N THR A 535 22.80 -10.68 -45.36
CA THR A 535 21.60 -11.22 -44.68
C THR A 535 21.71 -11.04 -43.18
N ASN A 536 22.54 -11.82 -42.52
CA ASN A 536 22.71 -11.82 -41.06
C ASN A 536 23.89 -10.99 -40.57
N GLN A 537 24.63 -10.36 -41.49
CA GLN A 537 25.77 -9.52 -41.17
C GLN A 537 25.31 -8.10 -40.81
N TYR A 538 25.85 -7.58 -39.72
CA TYR A 538 25.73 -6.18 -39.31
C TYR A 538 26.90 -5.38 -39.91
N TYR A 539 26.63 -4.18 -40.43
CA TYR A 539 27.62 -3.33 -41.08
C TYR A 539 27.90 -2.11 -40.21
N HIS A 540 29.15 -1.92 -39.79
CA HIS A 540 29.53 -0.81 -38.92
C HIS A 540 30.62 0.04 -39.57
N GLY A 541 30.26 1.24 -40.02
CA GLY A 541 31.22 2.21 -40.56
C GLY A 541 31.99 2.91 -39.45
N ILE A 542 33.32 2.97 -39.55
CA ILE A 542 34.17 3.71 -38.62
C ILE A 542 34.77 4.91 -39.36
N VAL A 543 34.50 6.12 -38.88
CA VAL A 543 35.04 7.37 -39.41
C VAL A 543 36.20 7.89 -38.56
N GLY A 544 37.21 8.44 -39.21
CA GLY A 544 38.34 9.05 -38.52
C GLY A 544 37.92 10.36 -37.87
N ALA A 545 38.11 10.51 -36.57
CA ALA A 545 37.73 11.70 -35.83
C ALA A 545 38.53 12.94 -36.28
N PHE A 546 37.84 14.08 -36.42
CA PHE A 546 38.44 15.36 -36.76
C PHE A 546 37.76 16.51 -36.02
N SER A 547 38.36 17.70 -36.07
CA SER A 547 37.81 18.90 -35.43
C SER A 547 36.52 19.34 -36.12
N GLY A 548 35.43 19.49 -35.35
CA GLY A 548 34.12 19.88 -35.87
C GLY A 548 33.26 18.74 -36.41
N ILE A 549 33.63 17.48 -36.17
CA ILE A 549 32.76 16.33 -36.45
C ILE A 549 31.46 16.43 -35.63
N ALA A 550 30.31 16.22 -36.28
CA ALA A 550 29.01 16.52 -35.68
C ALA A 550 28.48 15.45 -34.71
N TYR A 551 28.70 14.16 -34.99
CA TYR A 551 28.14 13.04 -34.22
C TYR A 551 29.26 12.10 -33.72
N GLY A 552 28.94 11.33 -32.67
CA GLY A 552 29.75 10.21 -32.19
C GLY A 552 29.39 8.88 -32.86
N GLY A 553 28.11 8.70 -33.16
CA GLY A 553 27.56 7.59 -33.91
C GLY A 553 26.17 7.90 -34.44
N LEU A 554 25.69 7.02 -35.33
CA LEU A 554 24.33 7.03 -35.85
C LEU A 554 23.95 5.62 -36.32
N GLY A 555 22.76 5.14 -35.95
CA GLY A 555 22.29 3.80 -36.25
C GLY A 555 20.78 3.74 -36.49
N TYR A 556 20.31 2.62 -37.03
CA TYR A 556 18.87 2.39 -37.19
C TYR A 556 18.26 1.86 -35.89
N LEU A 557 17.14 2.44 -35.48
CA LEU A 557 16.30 1.92 -34.40
C LEU A 557 15.35 0.88 -34.99
N LEU A 558 15.67 -0.41 -34.86
CA LEU A 558 14.86 -1.43 -35.52
C LEU A 558 13.53 -1.68 -34.79
N GLY A 559 12.42 -1.63 -35.52
CA GLY A 559 11.10 -1.99 -34.99
C GLY A 559 10.80 -3.49 -35.00
N SER A 560 11.66 -4.30 -35.64
CA SER A 560 11.50 -5.75 -35.73
C SER A 560 12.86 -6.45 -35.87
N PRO A 561 13.09 -7.59 -35.18
CA PRO A 561 14.25 -8.45 -35.38
C PRO A 561 14.40 -8.93 -36.82
N GLY A 562 13.33 -8.96 -37.63
CA GLY A 562 13.41 -9.37 -39.04
C GLY A 562 13.98 -8.32 -39.98
N SER A 563 14.20 -7.08 -39.52
CA SER A 563 14.60 -5.98 -40.42
C SER A 563 15.99 -6.17 -41.02
N ASN A 564 16.12 -5.79 -42.30
CA ASN A 564 17.38 -5.77 -43.03
C ASN A 564 18.22 -4.48 -42.82
N PHE A 565 17.78 -3.55 -41.97
CA PHE A 565 18.46 -2.27 -41.71
C PHE A 565 19.56 -2.36 -40.64
N ARG A 566 20.47 -3.33 -40.79
CA ARG A 566 21.49 -3.68 -39.79
C ARG A 566 22.80 -2.95 -40.01
N SER A 567 22.70 -1.63 -40.14
CA SER A 567 23.88 -0.78 -40.29
C SER A 567 23.94 0.31 -39.23
N ALA A 568 25.17 0.69 -38.90
CA ALA A 568 25.50 1.78 -38.01
C ALA A 568 26.81 2.44 -38.45
N VAL A 569 27.05 3.65 -37.97
CA VAL A 569 28.31 4.36 -38.16
C VAL A 569 28.76 5.00 -36.85
N SER A 570 30.07 5.03 -36.58
CA SER A 570 30.64 5.68 -35.40
C SER A 570 32.01 6.28 -35.72
N TYR A 571 32.45 7.24 -34.90
CA TYR A 571 33.83 7.74 -34.97
C TYR A 571 34.84 6.81 -34.26
N ASP A 572 36.12 7.13 -34.32
CA ASP A 572 37.20 6.32 -33.72
C ASP A 572 37.93 7.00 -32.56
N ARG A 573 37.26 7.89 -31.80
CA ARG A 573 37.90 8.50 -30.61
C ARG A 573 38.27 7.41 -29.60
N PRO A 574 39.51 7.32 -29.10
CA PRO A 574 40.02 6.16 -28.36
C PRO A 574 39.21 5.70 -27.14
N THR A 575 38.48 6.60 -26.48
CA THR A 575 37.65 6.26 -25.32
C THR A 575 36.18 6.08 -25.66
N TRP A 576 35.63 6.88 -26.58
CA TRP A 576 34.18 6.91 -26.85
C TRP A 576 33.80 6.10 -28.08
N GLY A 577 34.75 5.82 -28.98
CA GLY A 577 34.52 5.03 -30.19
C GLY A 577 34.04 3.61 -29.89
N PRO A 578 34.72 2.85 -29.00
CA PRO A 578 34.23 1.53 -28.59
C PRO A 578 32.86 1.55 -27.91
N GLU A 579 32.57 2.59 -27.11
CA GLU A 579 31.26 2.74 -26.45
C GLU A 579 30.17 3.09 -27.47
N ALA A 580 30.47 3.99 -28.42
CA ALA A 580 29.58 4.33 -29.52
C ALA A 580 29.26 3.08 -30.37
N VAL A 581 30.25 2.22 -30.66
CA VAL A 581 29.97 0.95 -31.36
C VAL A 581 28.94 0.12 -30.60
N ALA A 582 29.12 -0.08 -29.29
CA ALA A 582 28.16 -0.85 -28.48
C ALA A 582 26.77 -0.18 -28.43
N HIS A 583 26.73 1.15 -28.32
CA HIS A 583 25.51 1.95 -28.29
C HIS A 583 24.71 1.83 -29.60
N GLU A 584 25.35 2.07 -30.75
CA GLU A 584 24.67 1.96 -32.05
C GLU A 584 24.24 0.53 -32.37
N LEU A 585 25.02 -0.47 -31.93
CA LEU A 585 24.59 -1.87 -32.00
C LEU A 585 23.34 -2.12 -31.15
N GLY A 586 23.17 -1.42 -30.02
CA GLY A 586 21.95 -1.43 -29.22
C GLY A 586 20.72 -0.97 -30.02
N HIS A 587 20.81 0.12 -30.78
CA HIS A 587 19.73 0.55 -31.69
C HIS A 587 19.41 -0.49 -32.76
N ASN A 588 20.46 -1.07 -33.35
CA ASN A 588 20.39 -2.18 -34.31
C ASN A 588 19.85 -3.49 -33.68
N LEU A 589 19.72 -3.54 -32.35
CA LEU A 589 19.09 -4.60 -31.56
C LEU A 589 17.76 -4.11 -30.93
N GLY A 590 17.18 -3.06 -31.51
CA GLY A 590 15.87 -2.53 -31.19
C GLY A 590 15.78 -1.75 -29.89
N ARG A 591 16.90 -1.32 -29.32
CA ARG A 591 16.90 -0.53 -28.07
C ARG A 591 16.80 0.96 -28.37
N ALA A 592 15.82 1.63 -27.77
CA ALA A 592 15.78 3.09 -27.71
C ALA A 592 16.60 3.60 -26.51
N HIS A 593 16.81 4.91 -26.42
CA HIS A 593 17.60 5.49 -25.33
C HIS A 593 16.96 5.26 -23.96
N SER A 594 17.79 5.10 -22.93
CA SER A 594 17.35 5.13 -21.53
C SER A 594 17.36 6.58 -20.98
N PRO A 595 16.58 6.90 -19.93
CA PRO A 595 16.25 8.28 -19.52
C PRO A 595 17.38 8.99 -18.76
N CYS A 596 18.54 9.20 -19.39
CA CYS A 596 19.60 10.04 -18.83
C CYS A 596 20.44 10.73 -19.92
N GLY A 597 20.47 12.06 -19.89
CA GLY A 597 21.29 12.89 -20.79
C GLY A 597 20.80 12.97 -22.25
N VAL A 598 19.66 12.36 -22.59
CA VAL A 598 19.11 12.31 -23.95
C VAL A 598 17.57 12.29 -23.94
N SER A 599 16.93 12.77 -25.01
CA SER A 599 15.48 12.77 -25.21
C SER A 599 15.15 12.75 -26.72
N PRO A 600 14.08 12.05 -27.17
CA PRO A 600 13.20 11.19 -26.37
C PRO A 600 13.89 9.90 -25.92
N PHE A 601 13.37 9.30 -24.85
CA PHE A 601 13.83 8.03 -24.30
C PHE A 601 12.71 6.98 -24.33
N ASP A 602 13.06 5.71 -24.14
CA ASP A 602 12.15 4.57 -24.05
C ASP A 602 11.20 4.75 -22.85
N PRO A 603 9.89 4.99 -23.08
CA PRO A 603 8.93 5.14 -21.99
C PRO A 603 8.71 3.85 -21.20
N GLY A 604 9.12 2.69 -21.73
CA GLY A 604 9.08 1.41 -21.06
C GLY A 604 10.29 1.13 -20.15
N PHE A 605 11.32 1.98 -20.18
CA PHE A 605 12.51 1.77 -19.37
C PHE A 605 12.19 1.96 -17.88
N PRO A 606 12.46 0.96 -17.01
CA PRO A 606 11.91 0.93 -15.66
C PRO A 606 12.61 1.86 -14.66
N TYR A 607 13.80 2.39 -14.99
CA TYR A 607 14.59 3.24 -14.08
C TYR A 607 14.59 4.71 -14.55
N PRO A 608 13.83 5.61 -13.90
CA PRO A 608 13.63 6.97 -14.38
C PRO A 608 14.89 7.85 -14.45
N ASP A 609 15.94 7.48 -13.74
CA ASP A 609 17.24 8.14 -13.74
C ASP A 609 18.24 7.53 -14.75
N GLY A 610 17.78 6.54 -15.53
CA GLY A 610 18.62 5.78 -16.46
C GLY A 610 19.60 4.84 -15.77
N SER A 611 19.43 4.55 -14.48
CA SER A 611 20.30 3.61 -13.76
C SER A 611 20.13 2.17 -14.26
N ILE A 612 21.05 1.29 -13.85
CA ILE A 612 21.09 -0.11 -14.31
C ILE A 612 20.20 -1.05 -13.50
N GLY A 613 19.44 -0.53 -12.53
CA GLY A 613 18.54 -1.29 -11.67
C GLY A 613 19.25 -2.10 -10.59
N GLN A 614 19.98 -3.14 -10.99
CA GLN A 614 20.59 -4.13 -10.11
C GLN A 614 22.10 -4.28 -10.35
N THR A 615 22.77 -4.94 -9.41
CA THR A 615 24.22 -5.15 -9.45
C THR A 615 24.58 -6.09 -10.60
N GLY A 616 25.44 -5.61 -11.48
CA GLY A 616 25.98 -6.37 -12.59
C GLY A 616 27.17 -7.25 -12.23
N TYR A 617 27.67 -7.98 -13.23
CA TYR A 617 28.92 -8.74 -13.13
C TYR A 617 29.74 -8.58 -14.40
N ASP A 618 30.96 -8.07 -14.27
CA ASP A 618 31.91 -7.95 -15.37
C ASP A 618 32.63 -9.28 -15.58
N ILE A 619 32.12 -10.07 -16.54
CA ILE A 619 32.68 -11.38 -16.89
C ILE A 619 34.12 -11.32 -17.44
N VAL A 620 34.59 -10.13 -17.86
CA VAL A 620 35.95 -9.93 -18.37
C VAL A 620 36.86 -9.43 -17.26
N GLY A 621 36.38 -8.47 -16.46
CA GLY A 621 37.11 -7.87 -15.35
C GLY A 621 37.16 -8.72 -14.08
N GLY A 622 36.22 -9.66 -13.90
CA GLY A 622 36.13 -10.53 -12.73
C GLY A 622 35.66 -9.78 -11.48
N GLY A 623 34.44 -9.22 -11.49
CA GLY A 623 33.91 -8.51 -10.33
C GLY A 623 32.48 -8.00 -10.48
N LEU A 624 31.84 -7.70 -9.35
CA LEU A 624 30.52 -7.09 -9.33
C LEU A 624 30.59 -5.63 -9.78
N VAL A 625 29.58 -5.20 -10.53
CA VAL A 625 29.40 -3.81 -10.97
C VAL A 625 28.24 -3.21 -10.17
N PRO A 626 28.50 -2.25 -9.26
CA PRO A 626 27.47 -1.73 -8.39
C PRO A 626 26.37 -1.00 -9.18
N ALA A 627 25.12 -1.13 -8.78
CA ALA A 627 24.01 -0.39 -9.39
C ALA A 627 24.13 1.13 -9.13
N SER A 628 24.57 1.51 -7.93
CA SER A 628 24.69 2.91 -7.52
C SER A 628 25.69 3.66 -8.40
N GLY A 629 25.21 4.72 -9.07
CA GLY A 629 26.03 5.59 -9.90
C GLY A 629 26.48 4.98 -11.23
N ARG A 630 25.82 3.90 -11.68
CA ARG A 630 25.97 3.33 -13.02
C ARG A 630 24.70 3.58 -13.83
N TYR A 631 24.88 3.88 -15.11
CA TYR A 631 23.79 4.18 -16.02
C TYR A 631 23.77 3.17 -17.16
N ASP A 632 22.58 2.90 -17.67
CA ASP A 632 22.42 2.01 -18.81
C ASP A 632 23.15 2.57 -20.04
N TYR A 633 23.82 1.71 -20.81
CA TYR A 633 24.69 2.14 -21.91
C TYR A 633 23.91 2.74 -23.10
N MET A 634 22.59 2.61 -23.13
CA MET A 634 21.71 3.36 -24.04
C MET A 634 21.39 4.76 -23.53
N SER A 635 21.97 5.21 -22.43
CA SER A 635 21.92 6.60 -21.97
C SER A 635 23.17 7.37 -22.40
N TYR A 636 23.17 8.69 -22.21
CA TYR A 636 24.37 9.53 -22.40
C TYR A 636 25.10 9.80 -21.08
N CYS A 637 24.68 9.14 -20.00
CA CYS A 637 25.26 9.28 -18.68
C CYS A 637 26.36 8.25 -18.45
N ASN A 638 27.35 8.65 -17.67
CA ASN A 638 28.53 7.85 -17.39
C ASN A 638 28.77 7.75 -15.89
N PRO A 639 29.34 6.63 -15.41
CA PRO A 639 29.86 5.51 -16.20
C PRO A 639 28.78 4.51 -16.68
N ALA A 640 28.89 4.06 -17.93
CA ALA A 640 27.93 3.17 -18.59
C ALA A 640 28.09 1.67 -18.19
N TRP A 641 26.97 0.95 -18.18
CA TRP A 641 26.88 -0.50 -18.02
C TRP A 641 25.52 -1.01 -18.57
N THR A 642 25.30 -2.33 -18.68
CA THR A 642 23.99 -2.87 -19.08
C THR A 642 23.02 -2.90 -17.90
N SER A 643 21.80 -2.40 -18.07
CA SER A 643 20.68 -2.74 -17.16
C SER A 643 20.22 -4.18 -17.38
N ASP A 644 19.51 -4.73 -16.40
CA ASP A 644 18.76 -5.99 -16.55
C ASP A 644 17.72 -5.89 -17.66
N TYR A 645 16.97 -4.79 -17.74
CA TYR A 645 15.99 -4.50 -18.80
C TYR A 645 16.61 -4.56 -20.21
N THR A 646 17.71 -3.84 -20.44
CA THR A 646 18.36 -3.81 -21.76
C THR A 646 18.98 -5.16 -22.10
N PHE A 647 19.59 -5.84 -21.12
CA PHE A 647 20.22 -7.14 -21.33
C PHE A 647 19.19 -8.18 -21.76
N ASP A 648 18.09 -8.32 -21.00
CA ASP A 648 17.04 -9.31 -21.26
C ASP A 648 16.34 -9.03 -22.59
N ALA A 649 16.04 -7.76 -22.88
CA ALA A 649 15.41 -7.38 -24.14
C ALA A 649 16.28 -7.68 -25.37
N ILE A 650 17.61 -7.62 -25.25
CA ILE A 650 18.51 -8.02 -26.34
C ILE A 650 18.58 -9.55 -26.46
N VAL A 651 18.55 -10.30 -25.36
CA VAL A 651 18.44 -11.78 -25.41
C VAL A 651 17.19 -12.17 -26.20
N ASP A 652 16.05 -11.58 -25.86
CA ASP A 652 14.78 -11.81 -26.55
C ASP A 652 14.82 -11.41 -28.02
N TRP A 653 15.36 -10.22 -28.32
CA TRP A 653 15.53 -9.74 -29.70
C TRP A 653 16.32 -10.74 -30.54
N ARG A 654 17.45 -11.21 -30.02
CA ARG A 654 18.34 -12.13 -30.74
C ARG A 654 17.74 -13.53 -30.87
N ARG A 655 16.91 -13.96 -29.92
CA ARG A 655 16.16 -15.21 -29.99
C ARG A 655 15.07 -15.15 -31.07
N ALA A 656 14.44 -14.00 -31.23
CA ALA A 656 13.36 -13.78 -32.19
C ALA A 656 13.85 -13.41 -33.61
N ASP A 657 15.16 -13.27 -33.82
CA ASP A 657 15.75 -12.86 -35.09
C ASP A 657 15.68 -13.98 -36.16
N PRO A 658 14.83 -13.85 -37.20
CA PRO A 658 14.69 -14.87 -38.23
C PRO A 658 15.88 -14.91 -39.20
N LEU A 659 16.75 -13.89 -39.21
CA LEU A 659 17.93 -13.84 -40.07
C LEU A 659 19.15 -14.48 -39.38
N ALA A 660 19.10 -14.73 -38.07
CA ALA A 660 20.26 -15.14 -37.28
C ALA A 660 20.79 -16.54 -37.64
N ALA A 661 19.94 -17.43 -38.14
CA ALA A 661 20.31 -18.73 -38.68
C ALA A 661 19.92 -18.79 -40.17
N PRO A 662 20.86 -18.96 -41.12
CA PRO A 662 20.47 -19.21 -42.49
C PRO A 662 19.68 -20.52 -42.51
N ALA A 663 18.39 -20.46 -42.87
CA ALA A 663 17.59 -21.67 -43.01
C ALA A 663 18.31 -22.61 -44.00
N VAL A 664 18.65 -23.81 -43.54
CA VAL A 664 19.22 -24.86 -44.40
C VAL A 664 18.20 -25.14 -45.50
N GLY A 665 18.48 -24.65 -46.72
CA GLY A 665 17.58 -24.78 -47.87
C GLY A 665 16.68 -23.56 -48.19
N ALA A 666 16.72 -22.47 -47.41
CA ALA A 666 16.22 -21.19 -47.90
C ALA A 666 17.34 -20.53 -48.69
N GLY A 667 17.40 -20.80 -50.00
CA GLY A 667 18.36 -20.15 -50.87
C GLY A 667 18.23 -18.64 -50.75
N GLY A 668 19.29 -17.96 -50.29
CA GLY A 668 19.55 -16.58 -50.65
C GLY A 668 19.30 -16.47 -52.16
N GLY A 669 18.47 -15.52 -52.55
CA GLY A 669 18.05 -15.43 -53.95
C GLY A 669 19.31 -15.29 -54.79
N GLN A 670 19.52 -16.19 -55.76
CA GLN A 670 20.68 -16.15 -56.63
C GLN A 670 20.90 -14.71 -57.13
N PRO A 671 22.15 -14.19 -57.10
CA PRO A 671 22.44 -12.85 -57.59
C PRO A 671 21.86 -12.65 -59.00
N ARG A 672 21.10 -11.57 -59.17
CA ARG A 672 20.43 -11.22 -60.43
C ARG A 672 20.71 -9.77 -60.76
N GLU A 673 20.66 -9.46 -62.04
CA GLU A 673 20.63 -8.07 -62.48
C GLU A 673 19.35 -7.40 -61.97
N GLY A 674 19.48 -6.15 -61.57
CA GLY A 674 18.38 -5.42 -60.95
C GLY A 674 18.78 -4.01 -60.58
N LEU A 675 17.89 -3.34 -59.87
CA LEU A 675 17.97 -1.92 -59.54
C LEU A 675 18.15 -1.71 -58.05
N LEU A 676 19.25 -1.07 -57.66
CA LEU A 676 19.45 -0.53 -56.32
C LEU A 676 18.73 0.82 -56.21
N VAL A 677 17.77 0.91 -55.29
CA VAL A 677 16.98 2.11 -55.01
C VAL A 677 17.00 2.39 -53.50
N TRP A 678 17.42 3.58 -53.11
CA TRP A 678 17.48 3.98 -51.70
C TRP A 678 17.29 5.47 -51.52
N GLY A 679 17.02 5.88 -50.29
CA GLY A 679 16.74 7.26 -49.97
C GLY A 679 16.32 7.45 -48.53
N ARG A 680 15.84 8.66 -48.25
CA ARG A 680 15.41 9.09 -46.93
C ARG A 680 14.12 9.88 -46.98
N VAL A 681 13.45 9.94 -45.83
CA VAL A 681 12.31 10.77 -45.54
C VAL A 681 12.67 11.54 -44.28
N ASP A 682 12.69 12.86 -44.35
CA ASP A 682 13.03 13.77 -43.27
C ASP A 682 12.02 14.93 -43.20
N ALA A 683 12.26 15.92 -42.34
CA ALA A 683 11.38 17.08 -42.21
C ALA A 683 11.33 17.92 -43.52
N GLU A 684 12.36 17.85 -44.36
CA GLU A 684 12.45 18.53 -45.65
C GLU A 684 11.69 17.78 -46.76
N GLY A 685 11.36 16.50 -46.55
CA GLY A 685 10.49 15.70 -47.40
C GLY A 685 11.12 14.37 -47.79
N ILE A 686 10.78 13.89 -48.99
CA ILE A 686 11.30 12.62 -49.51
C ILE A 686 12.51 12.92 -50.41
N THR A 687 13.63 12.26 -50.14
CA THR A 687 14.82 12.26 -51.01
C THR A 687 15.04 10.86 -51.56
N VAL A 688 15.01 10.71 -52.88
CA VAL A 688 15.38 9.47 -53.58
C VAL A 688 16.79 9.66 -54.15
N ASN A 689 17.74 8.77 -53.85
CA ASN A 689 19.05 8.83 -54.49
C ASN A 689 18.96 8.32 -55.95
N PRO A 690 19.87 8.75 -56.84
CA PRO A 690 19.98 8.16 -58.17
C PRO A 690 20.14 6.64 -58.10
N ALA A 691 19.39 5.92 -58.91
CA ALA A 691 19.39 4.45 -58.89
C ALA A 691 20.53 3.86 -59.73
N PHE A 692 20.91 2.62 -59.42
CA PHE A 692 22.01 1.93 -60.09
C PHE A 692 21.62 0.51 -60.48
N THR A 693 21.96 0.15 -61.71
CA THR A 693 21.87 -1.22 -62.20
C THR A 693 23.08 -2.00 -61.73
N LEU A 694 22.85 -3.06 -60.95
CA LEU A 694 23.89 -3.90 -60.36
C LEU A 694 23.47 -5.37 -60.43
N THR A 695 24.37 -6.27 -60.05
CA THR A 695 24.05 -7.69 -59.79
C THR A 695 24.14 -7.93 -58.28
N ALA A 696 23.03 -8.27 -57.65
CA ALA A 696 22.96 -8.53 -56.20
C ALA A 696 21.83 -9.51 -55.86
N GLU A 697 21.79 -9.97 -54.61
CA GLU A 697 20.65 -10.75 -54.13
C GLU A 697 19.41 -9.85 -53.96
N PRO A 698 18.19 -10.36 -54.23
CA PRO A 698 16.95 -9.60 -54.05
C PRO A 698 16.79 -9.08 -52.60
N ALA A 699 16.55 -7.79 -52.45
CA ALA A 699 16.21 -7.15 -51.18
C ALA A 699 14.95 -6.29 -51.39
N LEU A 700 13.80 -6.97 -51.39
CA LEU A 700 12.52 -6.35 -51.72
C LEU A 700 11.91 -5.61 -50.51
N PRO A 701 11.06 -4.59 -50.74
CA PRO A 701 10.31 -3.97 -49.66
C PRO A 701 9.35 -4.97 -48.99
N GLU A 702 9.30 -4.98 -47.66
CA GLU A 702 8.57 -6.00 -46.87
C GLU A 702 7.03 -5.93 -46.93
N GLY A 703 6.44 -5.01 -47.72
CA GLY A 703 5.04 -5.09 -48.13
C GLY A 703 3.98 -4.68 -47.09
N ARG A 704 3.20 -3.66 -47.47
CA ARG A 704 2.22 -2.84 -46.70
C ARG A 704 2.90 -1.82 -45.78
N GLY A 705 2.89 -0.57 -46.25
CA GLY A 705 3.28 0.62 -45.51
C GLY A 705 2.72 1.86 -46.18
N PRO A 706 2.82 3.04 -45.53
CA PRO A 706 2.18 4.26 -46.03
C PRO A 706 2.94 4.91 -47.19
N TYR A 707 4.15 4.45 -47.50
CA TYR A 707 4.93 4.90 -48.64
C TYR A 707 4.81 3.94 -49.81
N ARG A 708 4.97 4.48 -51.02
CA ARG A 708 4.85 3.75 -52.27
C ARG A 708 6.02 4.11 -53.17
N LEU A 709 6.72 3.09 -53.68
CA LEU A 709 7.83 3.17 -54.61
C LEU A 709 7.36 2.63 -55.97
N ARG A 710 7.39 3.47 -57.01
CA ARG A 710 6.95 3.13 -58.37
C ARG A 710 8.04 3.40 -59.40
N GLY A 711 8.22 2.46 -60.32
CA GLY A 711 9.03 2.63 -61.51
C GLY A 711 8.12 2.82 -62.72
N LEU A 712 8.36 3.84 -63.54
CA LEU A 712 7.55 4.14 -64.72
C LEU A 712 8.41 4.19 -65.98
N ALA A 713 7.87 3.64 -67.07
CA ALA A 713 8.41 3.75 -68.41
C ALA A 713 8.07 5.11 -69.06
N ALA A 714 8.66 5.38 -70.24
CA ALA A 714 8.48 6.63 -70.98
C ALA A 714 7.01 6.97 -71.30
N ASP A 715 6.19 5.95 -71.56
CA ASP A 715 4.76 6.06 -71.88
C ASP A 715 3.87 6.15 -70.63
N GLY A 716 4.46 6.10 -69.44
CA GLY A 716 3.76 6.07 -68.15
C GLY A 716 3.34 4.68 -67.68
N GLY A 717 3.71 3.61 -68.40
CA GLY A 717 3.53 2.23 -67.98
C GLY A 717 4.27 1.94 -66.67
N VAL A 718 3.68 1.11 -65.81
CA VAL A 718 4.24 0.76 -64.50
C VAL A 718 5.16 -0.44 -64.64
N VAL A 719 6.43 -0.26 -64.31
CA VAL A 719 7.47 -1.31 -64.31
C VAL A 719 7.45 -2.07 -62.98
N PHE A 720 7.45 -1.35 -61.86
CA PHE A 720 7.31 -1.92 -60.53
C PHE A 720 6.48 -1.00 -59.63
N ASP A 721 5.87 -1.57 -58.60
CA ASP A 721 4.99 -0.85 -57.69
C ASP A 721 4.97 -1.55 -56.32
N HIS A 722 5.67 -0.98 -55.35
CA HIS A 722 5.81 -1.56 -54.01
C HIS A 722 5.36 -0.58 -52.93
N ALA A 723 4.56 -1.06 -52.00
CA ALA A 723 4.29 -0.35 -50.74
C ALA A 723 5.34 -0.72 -49.69
N PHE A 724 5.76 0.25 -48.88
CA PHE A 724 6.82 0.05 -47.88
C PHE A 724 6.70 1.01 -46.69
N THR A 725 7.39 0.65 -45.61
CA THR A 725 7.60 1.50 -44.44
C THR A 725 9.11 1.73 -44.32
N PRO A 726 9.59 2.99 -44.36
CA PRO A 726 11.00 3.29 -44.17
C PRO A 726 11.42 3.09 -42.71
N SER A 727 12.68 2.73 -42.49
CA SER A 727 13.24 2.38 -41.17
C SER A 727 13.70 3.62 -40.40
N PRO A 728 13.38 3.74 -39.10
CA PRO A 728 13.80 4.89 -38.31
C PRO A 728 15.29 4.90 -37.98
N VAL A 729 15.83 6.11 -37.95
CA VAL A 729 17.21 6.40 -37.58
C VAL A 729 17.20 6.98 -36.16
N ALA A 730 17.95 6.35 -35.26
CA ALA A 730 18.17 6.87 -33.91
C ALA A 730 19.07 8.11 -33.98
N ASP A 731 18.82 9.10 -33.12
CA ASP A 731 19.56 10.38 -33.08
C ASP A 731 19.65 11.12 -34.41
N ALA A 732 18.68 10.89 -35.29
CA ALA A 732 18.64 11.59 -36.55
C ALA A 732 18.55 13.11 -36.35
N PRO A 733 19.12 13.89 -37.28
CA PRO A 733 19.00 15.35 -37.28
C PRO A 733 17.57 15.86 -37.14
N THR A 734 16.60 15.10 -37.65
CA THR A 734 15.17 15.32 -37.46
C THR A 734 14.54 14.10 -36.79
N PRO A 735 13.66 14.24 -35.77
CA PRO A 735 13.12 13.11 -35.00
C PRO A 735 12.37 12.06 -35.85
N ASP A 736 11.81 12.50 -36.97
CA ASP A 736 11.01 11.67 -37.87
C ASP A 736 11.81 11.13 -39.07
N GLU A 737 13.14 11.26 -39.07
CA GLU A 737 13.93 10.77 -40.18
C GLU A 737 13.87 9.25 -40.32
N ARG A 738 13.59 8.78 -41.54
CA ARG A 738 13.50 7.36 -41.90
C ARG A 738 14.25 7.10 -43.21
N HIS A 739 14.91 5.95 -43.34
CA HIS A 739 15.59 5.56 -44.59
C HIS A 739 14.91 4.36 -45.24
N PHE A 740 15.10 4.22 -46.55
CA PHE A 740 14.72 3.03 -47.31
C PHE A 740 15.87 2.61 -48.23
N SER A 741 16.02 1.30 -48.48
CA SER A 741 17.06 0.75 -49.35
C SER A 741 16.62 -0.64 -49.82
N PHE A 742 16.53 -0.80 -51.13
CA PHE A 742 16.01 -2.01 -51.78
C PHE A 742 16.86 -2.39 -52.99
N PHE A 743 16.92 -3.68 -53.27
CA PHE A 743 17.43 -4.20 -54.54
C PHE A 743 16.31 -4.96 -55.24
N LEU A 744 15.83 -4.40 -56.36
CA LEU A 744 14.69 -4.90 -57.13
C LEU A 744 15.20 -5.67 -58.35
N PRO A 745 15.07 -7.00 -58.42
CA PRO A 745 15.37 -7.74 -59.63
C PRO A 745 14.40 -7.32 -60.74
N LEU A 746 14.93 -6.95 -61.89
CA LEU A 746 14.17 -6.50 -63.05
C LEU A 746 14.75 -7.14 -64.31
N ASP A 747 13.89 -7.43 -65.29
CA ASP A 747 14.36 -7.93 -66.57
C ASP A 747 15.12 -6.83 -67.33
N PRO A 748 16.09 -7.17 -68.20
CA PRO A 748 16.89 -6.18 -68.93
C PRO A 748 16.06 -5.15 -69.72
N ALA A 749 14.92 -5.58 -70.30
CA ALA A 749 14.02 -4.70 -71.03
C ALA A 749 13.34 -3.66 -70.12
N ASP A 750 12.99 -4.04 -68.90
CA ASP A 750 12.40 -3.16 -67.90
C ASP A 750 13.43 -2.15 -67.39
N LEU A 751 14.68 -2.59 -67.19
CA LEU A 751 15.80 -1.71 -66.82
C LEU A 751 16.09 -0.67 -67.90
N GLU A 752 16.11 -1.07 -69.18
CA GLU A 752 16.33 -0.17 -70.31
C GLU A 752 15.17 0.82 -70.51
N GLY A 753 13.93 0.36 -70.32
CA GLY A 753 12.71 1.14 -70.48
C GLY A 753 12.35 2.06 -69.32
N LEU A 754 13.00 1.93 -68.16
CA LEU A 754 12.73 2.72 -66.96
C LEU A 754 13.15 4.19 -67.16
N GLU A 755 12.21 5.12 -66.95
CA GLU A 755 12.43 6.56 -67.14
C GLU A 755 12.21 7.37 -65.86
N ARG A 756 11.35 6.90 -64.95
CA ARG A 756 11.07 7.58 -63.68
C ARG A 756 10.98 6.61 -62.51
N ILE A 757 11.47 7.07 -61.36
CA ILE A 757 11.27 6.44 -60.05
C ILE A 757 10.53 7.46 -59.18
N GLU A 758 9.35 7.08 -58.70
CA GLU A 758 8.50 7.92 -57.86
C GLU A 758 8.37 7.30 -56.48
N VAL A 759 8.62 8.10 -55.44
CA VAL A 759 8.32 7.74 -54.06
C VAL A 759 7.28 8.71 -53.52
N SER A 760 6.17 8.20 -53.03
CA SER A 760 5.08 9.00 -52.46
C SER A 760 4.63 8.46 -51.12
N GLY A 761 4.21 9.32 -50.20
CA GLY A 761 3.66 8.91 -48.91
C GLY A 761 3.35 10.11 -48.01
N PRO A 762 3.24 9.90 -46.68
CA PRO A 762 3.21 10.99 -45.73
C PRO A 762 4.38 11.95 -45.95
N GLY A 763 4.10 13.26 -45.97
CA GLY A 763 5.12 14.29 -46.21
C GLY A 763 5.35 14.65 -47.68
N GLY A 764 4.73 13.96 -48.66
CA GLY A 764 4.71 14.37 -50.06
C GLY A 764 5.17 13.30 -51.04
N SER A 765 5.78 13.73 -52.15
CA SER A 765 6.30 12.86 -53.19
C SER A 765 7.60 13.38 -53.77
N ALA A 766 8.50 12.47 -54.13
CA ALA A 766 9.73 12.76 -54.83
C ALA A 766 9.85 11.93 -56.11
N VAL A 767 10.37 12.55 -57.15
CA VAL A 767 10.56 11.93 -58.46
C VAL A 767 12.03 12.04 -58.85
N ARG A 768 12.58 10.92 -59.30
CA ARG A 768 13.82 10.89 -60.10
C ARG A 768 13.44 10.55 -61.53
N ALA A 769 13.86 11.41 -62.45
CA ALA A 769 13.71 11.20 -63.88
C ALA A 769 15.10 11.04 -64.49
N SER A 770 15.21 10.18 -65.49
CA SER A 770 16.45 10.06 -66.26
C SER A 770 16.77 11.39 -66.96
N SER A 771 18.02 11.83 -66.86
CA SER A 771 18.53 12.96 -67.64
C SER A 771 18.70 12.65 -69.13
N ARG A 772 18.55 11.37 -69.53
CA ARG A 772 18.84 10.84 -70.88
C ARG A 772 20.25 11.18 -71.37
N ALA A 773 21.21 11.23 -70.45
CA ALA A 773 22.60 11.45 -70.80
C ALA A 773 23.10 10.32 -71.71
N THR A 774 23.69 10.67 -72.86
CA THR A 774 24.08 9.70 -73.90
C THR A 774 25.57 9.35 -73.89
N ALA A 775 26.34 9.84 -72.92
CA ALA A 775 27.78 9.58 -72.82
C ALA A 775 28.30 9.74 -71.39
N ALA A 776 28.39 8.63 -70.65
CA ALA A 776 29.07 8.62 -69.36
C ALA A 776 30.60 8.73 -69.57
N ARG A 777 31.25 9.61 -68.80
CA ARG A 777 32.72 9.73 -68.78
C ARG A 777 33.20 10.01 -67.37
N ALA A 778 34.24 9.29 -66.97
CA ALA A 778 34.98 9.55 -65.75
C ALA A 778 36.47 9.71 -66.10
N ARG A 779 37.18 10.50 -65.30
CA ARG A 779 38.63 10.71 -65.45
C ARG A 779 39.32 10.53 -64.11
N THR A 780 40.50 9.91 -64.16
CA THR A 780 41.41 9.90 -63.01
C THR A 780 42.20 11.21 -63.00
N VAL A 781 42.16 11.92 -61.88
CA VAL A 781 42.94 13.14 -61.65
C VAL A 781 44.03 12.83 -60.61
N SER A 782 45.22 13.38 -60.81
CA SER A 782 46.33 13.25 -59.86
C SER A 782 45.91 13.82 -58.50
N GLY A 783 45.80 12.94 -57.50
CA GLY A 783 45.58 13.32 -56.10
C GLY A 783 46.89 13.62 -55.38
N PRO A 784 46.84 14.09 -54.12
CA PRO A 784 48.00 14.11 -53.22
C PRO A 784 48.67 12.73 -53.16
N ALA A 785 49.98 12.67 -52.89
CA ALA A 785 50.72 11.41 -52.81
C ALA A 785 49.99 10.38 -51.92
N GLY A 786 49.66 9.22 -52.48
CA GLY A 786 48.88 8.20 -51.78
C GLY A 786 47.35 8.32 -51.90
N ARG A 787 46.82 9.13 -52.84
CA ARG A 787 45.37 9.21 -53.15
C ARG A 787 45.10 9.18 -54.66
N ALA A 788 43.97 8.61 -55.06
CA ALA A 788 43.42 8.70 -56.41
C ALA A 788 42.14 9.53 -56.38
N SER A 789 41.99 10.52 -57.28
CA SER A 789 40.75 11.27 -57.41
C SER A 789 40.07 10.89 -58.71
N VAL A 790 38.76 10.60 -58.64
CA VAL A 790 37.93 10.33 -59.81
C VAL A 790 36.94 11.47 -59.97
N ALA A 791 36.83 12.02 -61.16
CA ALA A 791 35.90 13.11 -61.48
C ALA A 791 35.00 12.76 -62.68
N TRP A 792 33.76 13.22 -62.64
CA TRP A 792 32.75 13.06 -63.69
C TRP A 792 31.88 14.32 -63.80
N ASP A 793 31.01 14.38 -64.80
CA ASP A 793 30.03 15.46 -64.93
C ASP A 793 28.78 15.16 -64.08
N SER A 794 28.70 15.79 -62.92
CA SER A 794 27.55 15.62 -62.01
C SER A 794 26.26 16.27 -62.50
N ALA A 795 26.31 17.15 -63.51
CA ALA A 795 25.10 17.74 -64.09
C ALA A 795 24.33 16.72 -64.93
N SER A 796 25.04 15.86 -65.67
CA SER A 796 24.45 14.77 -66.45
C SER A 796 24.28 13.49 -65.64
N HIS A 797 25.23 13.21 -64.74
CA HIS A 797 25.25 12.00 -63.92
C HIS A 797 25.33 12.36 -62.42
N PRO A 798 24.20 12.61 -61.73
CA PRO A 798 24.17 13.16 -60.37
C PRO A 798 24.86 12.31 -59.30
N MET A 799 25.19 11.04 -59.56
CA MET A 799 25.86 10.18 -58.59
C MET A 799 26.73 9.13 -59.27
N ALA A 800 27.80 8.73 -58.58
CA ALA A 800 28.71 7.67 -58.97
C ALA A 800 28.87 6.61 -57.87
N ILE A 801 28.93 5.34 -58.27
CA ILE A 801 29.45 4.23 -57.44
C ILE A 801 30.80 3.82 -58.00
N LEU A 802 31.83 3.82 -57.15
CA LEU A 802 33.16 3.34 -57.53
C LEU A 802 33.29 1.89 -57.11
N ARG A 803 33.78 1.06 -58.03
CA ARG A 803 34.01 -0.37 -57.81
C ARG A 803 35.44 -0.74 -58.13
N ASP A 804 35.94 -1.72 -57.39
CA ASP A 804 37.11 -2.48 -57.77
C ASP A 804 36.77 -3.32 -59.03
N ALA A 805 37.53 -3.17 -60.12
CA ALA A 805 37.16 -3.80 -61.40
C ALA A 805 37.31 -5.32 -61.38
N ASP A 806 38.16 -5.86 -60.51
CA ASP A 806 38.45 -7.29 -60.47
C ASP A 806 37.48 -8.04 -59.54
N SER A 807 37.20 -7.48 -58.35
CA SER A 807 36.30 -8.08 -57.36
C SER A 807 34.84 -7.62 -57.46
N GLY A 808 34.56 -6.54 -58.19
CA GLY A 808 33.23 -5.91 -58.25
C GLY A 808 32.83 -5.18 -56.96
N ARG A 809 33.71 -5.16 -55.95
CA ARG A 809 33.44 -4.60 -54.63
C ARG A 809 33.24 -3.09 -54.69
N ILE A 810 32.22 -2.58 -54.01
CA ILE A 810 31.95 -1.15 -53.91
C ILE A 810 32.97 -0.49 -52.96
N LEU A 811 33.69 0.49 -53.50
CA LEU A 811 34.74 1.25 -52.83
C LEU A 811 34.27 2.62 -52.34
N GLY A 812 33.20 3.17 -52.90
CA GLY A 812 32.66 4.44 -52.45
C GLY A 812 31.46 4.90 -53.25
N MET A 813 30.76 5.87 -52.69
CA MET A 813 29.58 6.51 -53.28
C MET A 813 29.73 8.02 -53.18
N ALA A 814 29.48 8.75 -54.27
CA ALA A 814 29.61 10.21 -54.26
C ALA A 814 28.68 10.92 -55.25
N ARG A 815 28.36 12.17 -54.94
CA ARG A 815 27.33 13.00 -55.59
C ARG A 815 27.90 14.30 -56.20
N HIS A 816 29.02 14.80 -55.69
CA HIS A 816 29.53 16.14 -56.03
C HIS A 816 30.47 16.18 -57.25
N GLY A 817 30.38 15.23 -58.18
CA GLY A 817 31.19 15.21 -59.41
C GLY A 817 32.66 14.84 -59.22
N SER A 818 33.09 14.58 -57.99
CA SER A 818 34.39 13.99 -57.69
C SER A 818 34.40 13.24 -56.37
N ILE A 819 35.32 12.28 -56.23
CA ILE A 819 35.59 11.56 -54.98
C ILE A 819 37.07 11.22 -54.88
N GLU A 820 37.63 11.28 -53.68
CA GLU A 820 38.98 10.77 -53.39
C GLU A 820 38.93 9.33 -52.84
N LEU A 821 39.86 8.50 -53.28
CA LEU A 821 40.10 7.14 -52.80
C LEU A 821 41.50 7.05 -52.16
N PRO A 822 41.66 6.36 -51.02
CA PRO A 822 42.98 6.07 -50.47
C PRO A 822 43.71 5.01 -51.31
N VAL A 823 45.02 5.17 -51.54
CA VAL A 823 45.83 4.27 -52.41
C VAL A 823 45.92 2.83 -51.93
N VAL A 824 45.63 2.54 -50.66
CA VAL A 824 45.55 1.14 -50.17
C VAL A 824 44.33 0.41 -50.74
N SER A 825 43.25 1.13 -51.08
CA SER A 825 42.14 0.60 -51.87
C SER A 825 42.50 0.41 -53.35
N ALA A 826 43.76 0.58 -53.76
CA ALA A 826 44.24 0.55 -55.16
C ALA A 826 45.15 -0.63 -55.52
N GLY A 827 45.24 -1.66 -54.66
CA GLY A 827 46.10 -2.82 -54.88
C GLY A 827 45.98 -3.38 -56.31
N SER A 828 47.03 -3.17 -57.12
CA SER A 828 47.15 -3.55 -58.53
C SER A 828 46.10 -3.06 -59.54
N GLY A 829 45.43 -1.92 -59.34
CA GLY A 829 44.83 -1.19 -60.47
C GLY A 829 43.36 -1.46 -60.83
N ARG A 830 42.97 -0.70 -61.87
CA ARG A 830 41.66 -0.58 -62.55
C ARG A 830 40.44 -0.47 -61.61
N TYR A 831 39.95 0.76 -61.47
CA TYR A 831 38.61 1.03 -60.96
C TYR A 831 37.62 1.13 -62.10
N GLU A 832 36.38 0.75 -61.82
CA GLU A 832 35.24 1.07 -62.68
C GLU A 832 34.33 2.05 -61.95
N VAL A 833 33.76 2.98 -62.71
CA VAL A 833 32.84 4.00 -62.20
C VAL A 833 31.49 3.71 -62.82
N VAL A 834 30.52 3.38 -61.98
CA VAL A 834 29.12 3.28 -62.40
C VAL A 834 28.53 4.67 -62.23
N LEU A 835 28.09 5.30 -63.32
CA LEU A 835 27.53 6.65 -63.33
C LEU A 835 26.02 6.55 -63.54
N SER A 836 25.24 7.12 -62.62
CA SER A 836 23.77 7.16 -62.73
C SER A 836 23.31 8.45 -63.36
N ASP A 837 22.40 8.36 -64.33
CA ASP A 837 21.71 9.50 -64.97
C ASP A 837 20.51 10.02 -64.15
N GLY A 838 20.31 9.45 -62.96
CA GLY A 838 19.14 9.66 -62.09
C GLY A 838 18.28 8.41 -61.94
N VAL A 839 18.22 7.55 -62.95
CA VAL A 839 17.38 6.33 -62.98
C VAL A 839 18.14 5.14 -63.53
N ARG A 840 18.83 5.32 -64.65
CA ARG A 840 19.67 4.31 -65.30
C ARG A 840 21.13 4.57 -64.96
N SER A 841 21.99 3.58 -65.21
CA SER A 841 23.41 3.74 -64.96
C SER A 841 24.29 3.07 -66.01
N GLU A 842 25.44 3.68 -66.29
CA GLU A 842 26.44 3.18 -67.23
C GLU A 842 27.76 2.92 -66.49
N THR A 843 28.42 1.79 -66.78
CA THR A 843 29.74 1.48 -66.22
C THR A 843 30.82 1.98 -67.16
N VAL A 844 31.73 2.82 -66.67
CA VAL A 844 32.86 3.37 -67.43
C VAL A 844 34.19 3.10 -66.75
N ARG A 845 35.25 3.02 -67.55
CA ARG A 845 36.63 3.01 -67.04
C ARG A 845 37.17 4.45 -67.06
N PRO A 846 37.69 4.95 -65.94
CA PRO A 846 38.16 6.32 -65.88
C PRO A 846 39.41 6.48 -66.77
N GLU A 847 39.37 7.46 -67.66
CA GLU A 847 40.51 7.79 -68.53
C GLU A 847 41.68 8.28 -67.68
N ALA A 848 42.89 7.74 -67.93
CA ALA A 848 44.12 8.25 -67.33
C ALA A 848 44.48 9.57 -68.00
N ARG A 849 44.82 10.58 -67.18
CA ARG A 849 45.20 11.92 -67.67
C ARG A 849 46.69 12.04 -67.89
#